data_AF-A0A952PHJ8-F1
#
_entry.id   AF-A0A952PHJ8-F1
#
_cell.length_a   1.000
_cell.length_b   1.000
_cell.length_c   1.000
_cell.angle_alpha   90.00
_cell.angle_beta   90.00
_cell.angle_gamma   90.00
#
_symmetry.space_group_name_H-M   'P 1'
#
loop_
_entity.id
_entity.type
_entity.pdbx_description
1 polymer ?
#
loop_
_entity_poly.entity_id
_entity_poly.type
_entity_poly.pdbx_seq_one_letter_code
_entity_poly.pdbx_strand_id
1 'polypeptide(L)'
;MLDQILALWWAIPAVIAFLALAFLAFKCIKNIGGTEIAITERQFIGAELPPNRAYALPGQVGIQARYLAPGLKFIPWPFVRVVERQPFFTVGPDELGIVTSTDGEPLPHGRIFAEDKAEEKHDNFQDPLGFINNGGVRGEQLRYLTNGQWKLHSKLFQVRKIKKTYIPDGKIGVVYAADGASLTAGQLVGRSVAGHDNFQKAEVFLRNGGQKGPQVDILLPGTYNIHTGMFKVEIKDAIAIEDGKIGVVEALGGEALPKGDVIADSPDGHSNFQDGEAFLKNGGKRGPQTSILAPGRYYVNPYLFQVTTRPQTTVSQGQVAVLIANHGKDPSDDVVLDGEGNPAPKQPGKDNGPLEGQAKDGAENHLNDGNRTRHVVPAGYRGIQKDVLGPGRYNINPLVHQVVIVPTTTRSLHWAQEGEKGAIAFDPFEVVSHDGFSMKVEVRCQYRVLPENAPYVIAKLGSIEELERNVIHPQIDGIFRAEVSKSPAINYQQSRADEQRKAEAEVRTDLAKYKVEVVSVMITNIHLPEELMKTTQERNLAEQRKSMFDAQETAEKRRIELEQTKAKANNQARIVEAETGITVAEHVAAQKVKTAEGEAKQIRLTAEANADATKLAGEAEATAKRAVGEATGDAYKRQADAMGQGNIALVEALKVVGEAGLRITPDIVAGGNAGGDAGGLGAVLVALLTQQIAASQKGTAPATEAAPAAEGSDAK
;
A
#
# COMPACT_ATOMS: atom_id res chain seq x y z
N MET A 1 -102.53 -105.04 -3.14
CA MET A 1 -101.21 -104.43 -2.84
C MET A 1 -100.13 -104.77 -3.87
N LEU A 2 -100.17 -105.91 -4.58
CA LEU A 2 -99.18 -106.23 -5.62
C LEU A 2 -99.32 -105.40 -6.92
N ASP A 3 -100.53 -105.02 -7.34
CA ASP A 3 -100.71 -104.20 -8.56
C ASP A 3 -100.20 -102.76 -8.45
N GLN A 4 -100.08 -102.21 -7.23
CA GLN A 4 -99.49 -100.89 -7.03
C GLN A 4 -97.95 -100.89 -7.10
N ILE A 5 -97.31 -102.06 -6.97
CA ILE A 5 -95.85 -102.20 -7.04
C ILE A 5 -95.39 -102.40 -8.50
N LEU A 6 -96.16 -103.09 -9.33
CA LEU A 6 -95.91 -103.23 -10.77
C LEU A 6 -96.13 -101.91 -11.55
N ALA A 7 -97.06 -101.07 -11.10
CA ALA A 7 -97.31 -99.74 -11.68
C ALA A 7 -96.18 -98.73 -11.44
N LEU A 8 -95.14 -99.05 -10.64
CA LEU A 8 -94.00 -98.18 -10.34
C LEU A 8 -92.66 -98.68 -10.92
N TRP A 9 -92.65 -99.81 -11.65
CA TRP A 9 -91.40 -100.39 -12.18
C TRP A 9 -90.72 -99.52 -13.25
N TRP A 10 -91.48 -98.68 -13.96
CA TRP A 10 -90.95 -97.63 -14.85
C TRP A 10 -90.39 -96.42 -14.09
N ALA A 11 -90.78 -96.23 -12.82
CA ALA A 11 -90.26 -95.15 -11.99
C ALA A 11 -88.83 -95.42 -11.51
N ILE A 12 -88.41 -96.68 -11.38
CA ILE A 12 -87.04 -97.05 -10.99
C ILE A 12 -85.98 -96.53 -12.00
N PRO A 13 -86.06 -96.83 -13.32
CA PRO A 13 -85.14 -96.27 -14.29
C PRO A 13 -85.29 -94.74 -14.42
N ALA A 14 -86.49 -94.18 -14.22
CA ALA A 14 -86.69 -92.73 -14.19
C ALA A 14 -85.99 -92.06 -12.99
N VAL A 15 -86.04 -92.68 -11.80
CA VAL A 15 -85.35 -92.21 -10.59
C VAL A 15 -83.84 -92.38 -10.72
N ILE A 16 -83.36 -93.49 -11.30
CA ILE A 16 -81.94 -93.69 -11.58
C ILE A 16 -81.45 -92.67 -12.62
N ALA A 17 -82.22 -92.43 -13.69
CA ALA A 17 -81.90 -91.40 -14.67
C ALA A 17 -81.91 -90.00 -14.05
N PHE A 18 -82.88 -89.69 -13.18
CA PHE A 18 -82.92 -88.43 -12.44
C PHE A 18 -81.73 -88.28 -11.49
N LEU A 19 -81.36 -89.32 -10.74
CA LEU A 19 -80.18 -89.32 -9.86
C LEU A 19 -78.88 -89.23 -10.65
N ALA A 20 -78.77 -89.91 -11.79
CA ALA A 20 -77.63 -89.82 -12.69
C ALA A 20 -77.52 -88.42 -13.31
N LEU A 21 -78.63 -87.83 -13.74
CA LEU A 21 -78.69 -86.48 -14.31
C LEU A 21 -78.42 -85.41 -13.24
N ALA A 22 -78.95 -85.58 -12.03
CA ALA A 22 -78.64 -84.75 -10.87
C ALA A 22 -77.17 -84.88 -10.45
N PHE A 23 -76.61 -86.09 -10.46
CA PHE A 23 -75.19 -86.34 -10.22
C PHE A 23 -74.32 -85.67 -11.29
N LEU A 24 -74.70 -85.79 -12.56
CA LEU A 24 -73.99 -85.16 -13.68
C LEU A 24 -74.06 -83.64 -13.58
N ALA A 25 -75.23 -83.08 -13.28
CA ALA A 25 -75.44 -81.65 -13.07
C ALA A 25 -74.62 -81.13 -11.87
N PHE A 26 -74.63 -81.85 -10.74
CA PHE A 26 -73.85 -81.49 -9.55
C PHE A 26 -72.34 -81.57 -9.80
N LYS A 27 -71.88 -82.55 -10.58
CA LYS A 27 -70.47 -82.64 -10.98
C LYS A 27 -70.07 -81.55 -11.98
N CYS A 28 -71.00 -81.13 -12.84
CA CYS A 28 -70.73 -80.11 -13.86
C CYS A 28 -70.77 -78.68 -13.31
N ILE A 29 -71.56 -78.40 -12.27
CA ILE A 29 -71.60 -77.08 -11.65
C ILE A 29 -70.45 -76.95 -10.64
N LYS A 30 -69.50 -76.06 -10.94
CA LYS A 30 -68.39 -75.74 -10.04
C LYS A 30 -68.42 -74.27 -9.67
N ASN A 31 -68.39 -74.00 -8.37
CA ASN A 31 -68.16 -72.65 -7.86
C ASN A 31 -66.66 -72.43 -7.67
N ILE A 32 -66.15 -71.37 -8.29
CA ILE A 32 -64.76 -70.90 -8.19
C ILE A 32 -64.77 -69.73 -7.22
N GLY A 33 -63.91 -69.78 -6.20
CA GLY A 33 -63.86 -68.75 -5.15
C GLY A 33 -63.67 -67.34 -5.72
N GLY A 34 -64.21 -66.33 -5.04
CA GLY A 34 -64.18 -64.92 -5.50
C GLY A 34 -62.77 -64.36 -5.74
N THR A 35 -61.75 -64.96 -5.12
CA THR A 35 -60.35 -64.55 -5.16
C THR A 35 -59.45 -65.57 -5.87
N GLU A 36 -60.04 -66.52 -6.61
CA GLU A 36 -59.31 -67.60 -7.27
C GLU A 36 -59.63 -67.66 -8.76
N ILE A 37 -58.66 -68.11 -9.56
CA ILE A 37 -58.87 -68.57 -10.92
C ILE A 37 -58.83 -70.10 -10.97
N ALA A 38 -59.51 -70.70 -11.94
CA ALA A 38 -59.44 -72.14 -12.17
C ALA A 38 -58.76 -72.46 -13.50
N ILE A 39 -57.71 -73.26 -13.46
CA ILE A 39 -57.04 -73.84 -14.63
C ILE A 39 -57.78 -75.12 -15.02
N THR A 40 -58.06 -75.28 -16.31
CA THR A 40 -58.80 -76.43 -16.83
C THR A 40 -57.97 -77.26 -17.79
N GLU A 41 -58.25 -78.55 -17.86
CA GLU A 41 -57.68 -79.50 -18.79
C GLU A 41 -58.80 -80.23 -19.51
N ARG A 42 -58.62 -80.45 -20.81
CA ARG A 42 -59.54 -81.20 -21.66
C ARG A 42 -58.88 -82.52 -22.03
N GLN A 43 -59.53 -83.66 -21.79
CA GLN A 43 -58.86 -84.97 -21.81
C GLN A 43 -59.18 -85.86 -23.02
N PHE A 44 -60.38 -85.78 -23.61
CA PHE A 44 -60.83 -86.80 -24.58
C PHE A 44 -61.35 -86.28 -25.93
N ILE A 45 -61.76 -85.02 -26.04
CA ILE A 45 -62.44 -84.51 -27.25
C ILE A 45 -61.73 -83.24 -27.72
N GLY A 46 -61.06 -83.31 -28.87
CA GLY A 46 -60.43 -82.15 -29.49
C GLY A 46 -59.32 -82.51 -30.47
N ALA A 47 -58.73 -81.48 -31.08
CA ALA A 47 -57.51 -81.64 -31.87
C ALA A 47 -56.29 -81.90 -30.96
N GLU A 48 -55.30 -82.66 -31.46
CA GLU A 48 -54.05 -82.90 -30.74
C GLU A 48 -53.21 -81.62 -30.60
N LEU A 49 -52.43 -81.54 -29.52
CA LEU A 49 -51.58 -80.39 -29.24
C LEU A 49 -50.39 -80.35 -30.21
N PRO A 50 -50.08 -79.22 -30.86
CA PRO A 50 -48.90 -79.09 -31.69
C PRO A 50 -47.61 -79.41 -30.89
N PRO A 51 -46.60 -80.08 -31.48
CA PRO A 51 -45.44 -80.59 -30.75
C PRO A 51 -44.54 -79.51 -30.12
N ASN A 52 -44.74 -78.25 -30.47
CA ASN A 52 -43.92 -77.11 -30.02
C ASN A 52 -44.67 -76.16 -29.06
N ARG A 53 -45.80 -76.60 -28.50
CA ARG A 53 -46.63 -75.82 -27.58
C ARG A 53 -46.97 -76.64 -26.34
N ALA A 54 -47.00 -76.01 -25.17
CA ALA A 54 -47.29 -76.67 -23.89
C ALA A 54 -48.75 -76.52 -23.44
N TYR A 55 -49.44 -75.47 -23.89
CA TYR A 55 -50.84 -75.20 -23.52
C TYR A 55 -51.79 -75.21 -24.72
N ALA A 56 -52.94 -75.84 -24.51
CA ALA A 56 -53.97 -76.04 -25.52
C ALA A 56 -54.79 -74.76 -25.77
N LEU A 57 -55.04 -74.46 -27.05
CA LEU A 57 -56.02 -73.46 -27.47
C LEU A 57 -57.46 -74.02 -27.36
N PRO A 58 -58.49 -73.17 -27.41
CA PRO A 58 -59.87 -73.62 -27.36
C PRO A 58 -60.15 -74.67 -28.45
N GLY A 59 -60.56 -75.87 -28.05
CA GLY A 59 -60.79 -76.98 -28.99
C GLY A 59 -59.72 -78.07 -28.99
N GLN A 60 -58.55 -77.84 -28.39
CA GLN A 60 -57.46 -78.81 -28.32
C GLN A 60 -57.45 -79.60 -27.01
N VAL A 61 -56.93 -80.83 -27.04
CA VAL A 61 -56.73 -81.70 -25.88
C VAL A 61 -55.49 -81.24 -25.10
N GLY A 62 -55.57 -81.20 -23.77
CA GLY A 62 -54.50 -80.75 -22.87
C GLY A 62 -54.92 -79.63 -21.90
N ILE A 63 -53.95 -79.14 -21.13
CA ILE A 63 -54.13 -78.01 -20.20
C ILE A 63 -54.44 -76.76 -21.03
N GLN A 64 -55.60 -76.16 -20.80
CA GLN A 64 -56.07 -75.00 -21.56
C GLN A 64 -55.29 -73.76 -21.15
N ALA A 65 -54.88 -72.94 -22.13
CA ALA A 65 -54.27 -71.64 -21.86
C ALA A 65 -55.24 -70.67 -21.17
N ARG A 66 -56.53 -70.74 -21.51
CA ARG A 66 -57.58 -69.92 -20.90
C ARG A 66 -57.92 -70.41 -19.49
N TYR A 67 -57.84 -69.51 -18.52
CA TYR A 67 -58.38 -69.77 -17.17
C TYR A 67 -59.86 -69.37 -17.08
N LEU A 68 -60.55 -69.93 -16.09
CA LEU A 68 -61.92 -69.54 -15.74
C LEU A 68 -61.90 -68.48 -14.64
N ALA A 69 -62.56 -67.36 -14.91
CA ALA A 69 -62.79 -66.30 -13.93
C ALA A 69 -63.72 -66.77 -12.78
N PRO A 70 -63.64 -66.13 -11.60
CA PRO A 70 -64.49 -66.44 -10.45
C PRO A 70 -65.99 -66.52 -10.74
N GLY A 71 -66.69 -67.28 -9.90
CA GLY A 71 -68.15 -67.41 -9.95
C GLY A 71 -68.63 -68.81 -10.33
N LEU A 72 -69.96 -68.93 -10.47
CA LEU A 72 -70.61 -70.19 -10.83
C LEU A 72 -70.36 -70.50 -12.31
N LYS A 73 -69.65 -71.59 -12.60
CA LYS A 73 -69.37 -72.03 -13.97
C LYS A 73 -69.90 -73.44 -14.21
N PHE A 74 -70.47 -73.65 -15.39
CA PHE A 74 -70.84 -74.97 -15.89
C PHE A 74 -69.65 -75.55 -16.65
N ILE A 75 -69.07 -76.63 -16.14
CA ILE A 75 -67.91 -77.31 -16.70
C ILE A 75 -68.32 -78.76 -16.98
N PRO A 76 -68.34 -79.23 -18.24
CA PRO A 76 -68.73 -80.60 -18.54
C PRO A 76 -67.66 -81.57 -18.02
N TRP A 77 -67.86 -82.05 -16.79
CA TRP A 77 -66.91 -82.89 -16.03
C TRP A 77 -66.37 -84.12 -16.77
N PRO A 78 -67.13 -84.82 -17.65
CA PRO A 78 -66.61 -85.96 -18.41
C PRO A 78 -65.51 -85.60 -19.41
N PHE A 79 -65.45 -84.35 -19.86
CA PHE A 79 -64.55 -83.91 -20.94
C PHE A 79 -63.56 -82.84 -20.50
N VAL A 80 -63.94 -82.01 -19.53
CA VAL A 80 -63.14 -80.91 -19.00
C VAL A 80 -63.05 -81.03 -17.48
N ARG A 81 -61.82 -81.09 -16.98
CA ARG A 81 -61.51 -81.19 -15.55
C ARG A 81 -60.86 -79.89 -15.07
N VAL A 82 -61.23 -79.46 -13.87
CA VAL A 82 -60.48 -78.40 -13.15
C VAL A 82 -59.23 -79.06 -12.58
N VAL A 83 -58.06 -78.64 -13.08
CA VAL A 83 -56.77 -79.16 -12.64
C VAL A 83 -56.41 -78.54 -11.31
N GLU A 84 -56.54 -77.22 -11.21
CA GLU A 84 -56.02 -76.46 -10.09
C GLU A 84 -56.80 -75.16 -9.92
N ARG A 85 -56.97 -74.75 -8.66
CA ARG A 85 -57.51 -73.44 -8.29
C ARG A 85 -56.40 -72.64 -7.65
N GLN A 86 -56.20 -71.42 -8.11
CA GLN A 86 -55.07 -70.61 -7.71
C GLN A 86 -55.55 -69.22 -7.30
N PRO A 87 -55.07 -68.69 -6.16
CA PRO A 87 -55.42 -67.34 -5.74
C PRO A 87 -54.84 -66.29 -6.70
N PHE A 88 -55.42 -65.10 -6.70
CA PHE A 88 -54.86 -63.98 -7.46
C PHE A 88 -53.45 -63.62 -6.99
N PHE A 89 -52.58 -63.33 -7.95
CA PHE A 89 -51.21 -62.95 -7.65
C PHE A 89 -51.18 -61.50 -7.17
N THR A 90 -50.69 -61.27 -5.95
CA THR A 90 -50.62 -59.93 -5.36
C THR A 90 -49.18 -59.43 -5.34
N VAL A 91 -48.94 -58.28 -5.97
CA VAL A 91 -47.66 -57.56 -5.94
C VAL A 91 -47.73 -56.44 -4.91
N GLY A 92 -46.80 -56.42 -3.95
CA GLY A 92 -46.75 -55.39 -2.92
C GLY A 92 -46.41 -53.99 -3.48
N PRO A 93 -46.62 -52.92 -2.70
CA PRO A 93 -46.38 -51.54 -3.14
C PRO A 93 -44.90 -51.26 -3.51
N ASP A 94 -43.96 -51.94 -2.86
CA ASP A 94 -42.50 -51.80 -3.10
C ASP A 94 -41.92 -52.94 -3.96
N GLU A 95 -42.79 -53.76 -4.56
CA GLU A 95 -42.42 -54.91 -5.37
C GLU A 95 -42.80 -54.70 -6.85
N LEU A 96 -42.11 -55.43 -7.73
CA LEU A 96 -42.45 -55.60 -9.14
C LEU A 96 -42.53 -57.09 -9.43
N GLY A 97 -43.48 -57.50 -10.27
CA GLY A 97 -43.59 -58.86 -10.76
C GLY A 97 -42.90 -59.02 -12.10
N ILE A 98 -41.75 -59.69 -12.13
CA ILE A 98 -41.10 -60.10 -13.39
C ILE A 98 -41.75 -61.38 -13.88
N VAL A 99 -42.25 -61.36 -15.12
CA VAL A 99 -43.00 -62.47 -15.70
C VAL A 99 -42.08 -63.33 -16.58
N THR A 100 -42.15 -64.64 -16.42
CA THR A 100 -41.50 -65.62 -17.31
C THR A 100 -42.58 -66.49 -17.94
N SER A 101 -42.65 -66.48 -19.27
CA SER A 101 -43.59 -67.32 -20.02
C SER A 101 -42.97 -68.69 -20.32
N THR A 102 -43.69 -69.76 -19.98
CA THR A 102 -43.29 -71.15 -20.28
C THR A 102 -43.54 -71.52 -21.75
N ASP A 103 -44.50 -70.85 -22.41
CA ASP A 103 -44.98 -71.20 -23.74
C ASP A 103 -45.09 -69.97 -24.65
N GLY A 104 -45.10 -70.19 -25.96
CA GLY A 104 -45.03 -69.13 -26.98
C GLY A 104 -44.00 -69.42 -28.07
N GLU A 105 -43.78 -68.45 -28.95
CA GLU A 105 -42.73 -68.49 -29.96
C GLU A 105 -41.34 -68.61 -29.31
N PRO A 106 -40.38 -69.31 -29.92
CA PRO A 106 -39.02 -69.36 -29.40
C PRO A 106 -38.36 -67.97 -29.40
N LEU A 107 -37.48 -67.72 -28.43
CA LEU A 107 -36.67 -66.50 -28.36
C LEU A 107 -35.89 -66.30 -29.68
N PRO A 108 -35.87 -65.08 -30.23
CA PRO A 108 -35.02 -64.75 -31.37
C PRO A 108 -33.55 -65.03 -31.06
N HIS A 109 -32.80 -65.50 -32.06
CA HIS A 109 -31.37 -65.79 -31.89
C HIS A 109 -30.60 -64.54 -31.40
N GLY A 110 -29.82 -64.70 -30.32
CA GLY A 110 -28.97 -63.65 -29.76
C GLY A 110 -29.65 -62.73 -28.73
N ARG A 111 -30.95 -62.89 -28.48
CA ARG A 111 -31.68 -62.20 -27.38
C ARG A 111 -31.75 -63.07 -26.13
N ILE A 112 -31.73 -62.44 -24.96
CA ILE A 112 -31.84 -63.11 -23.66
C ILE A 112 -33.25 -62.94 -23.09
N PHE A 113 -33.88 -61.80 -23.38
CA PHE A 113 -35.23 -61.47 -22.93
C PHE A 113 -36.26 -61.57 -24.05
N ALA A 114 -37.48 -61.94 -23.67
CA ALA A 114 -38.62 -62.04 -24.57
C ALA A 114 -39.26 -60.66 -24.76
N GLU A 115 -39.40 -60.25 -26.01
CA GLU A 115 -40.11 -59.03 -26.41
C GLU A 115 -41.62 -59.27 -26.40
N ASP A 116 -42.36 -58.27 -25.91
CA ASP A 116 -43.81 -58.35 -25.77
C ASP A 116 -44.53 -57.94 -27.06
N LYS A 117 -44.45 -58.78 -28.10
CA LYS A 117 -45.11 -58.52 -29.39
C LYS A 117 -46.63 -58.36 -29.29
N ALA A 118 -47.25 -58.90 -28.23
CA ALA A 118 -48.68 -58.85 -28.04
C ALA A 118 -49.15 -57.51 -27.42
N GLU A 119 -48.22 -56.68 -26.94
CA GLU A 119 -48.43 -55.34 -26.39
C GLU A 119 -49.70 -55.26 -25.51
N GLU A 120 -50.65 -54.36 -25.76
CA GLU A 120 -51.81 -54.21 -24.86
C GLU A 120 -52.88 -55.30 -25.02
N LYS A 121 -52.77 -56.18 -26.01
CA LYS A 121 -53.83 -57.15 -26.36
C LYS A 121 -54.03 -58.25 -25.33
N HIS A 122 -53.08 -58.46 -24.42
CA HIS A 122 -53.15 -59.48 -23.37
C HIS A 122 -53.37 -58.91 -21.96
N ASP A 123 -53.70 -57.61 -21.85
CA ASP A 123 -54.08 -56.92 -20.60
C ASP A 123 -53.16 -57.24 -19.40
N ASN A 124 -51.86 -56.95 -19.54
CA ASN A 124 -50.83 -57.26 -18.53
C ASN A 124 -50.81 -58.75 -18.13
N PHE A 125 -50.84 -59.64 -19.14
CA PHE A 125 -50.80 -61.10 -19.00
C PHE A 125 -52.04 -61.72 -18.34
N GLN A 126 -53.11 -60.93 -18.17
CA GLN A 126 -54.39 -61.44 -17.71
C GLN A 126 -55.19 -62.15 -18.80
N ASP A 127 -54.89 -61.96 -20.09
CA ASP A 127 -55.44 -62.78 -21.17
C ASP A 127 -54.38 -63.67 -21.84
N PRO A 128 -54.24 -64.93 -21.39
CA PRO A 128 -53.36 -65.93 -22.00
C PRO A 128 -53.59 -66.18 -23.49
N LEU A 129 -54.83 -66.09 -23.97
CA LEU A 129 -55.14 -66.34 -25.37
C LEU A 129 -54.66 -65.18 -26.24
N GLY A 130 -54.90 -63.95 -25.77
CA GLY A 130 -54.35 -62.73 -26.38
C GLY A 130 -52.84 -62.81 -26.53
N PHE A 131 -52.12 -63.32 -25.52
CA PHE A 131 -50.67 -63.46 -25.57
C PHE A 131 -50.22 -64.50 -26.62
N ILE A 132 -50.75 -65.73 -26.58
CA ILE A 132 -50.30 -66.81 -27.48
C ILE A 132 -50.70 -66.54 -28.94
N ASN A 133 -51.92 -66.02 -29.19
CA ASN A 133 -52.41 -65.81 -30.55
C ASN A 133 -51.75 -64.63 -31.26
N ASN A 134 -51.19 -63.66 -30.53
CA ASN A 134 -50.52 -62.49 -31.10
C ASN A 134 -48.98 -62.62 -31.10
N GLY A 135 -48.45 -63.85 -31.08
CA GLY A 135 -47.02 -64.10 -31.23
C GLY A 135 -46.21 -63.83 -29.96
N GLY A 136 -46.79 -64.05 -28.78
CA GLY A 136 -46.08 -64.00 -27.50
C GLY A 136 -44.88 -64.95 -27.48
N VAL A 137 -43.75 -64.47 -26.97
CA VAL A 137 -42.46 -65.18 -26.98
C VAL A 137 -42.24 -65.88 -25.64
N ARG A 138 -41.76 -67.12 -25.63
CA ARG A 138 -41.42 -67.85 -24.40
C ARG A 138 -40.14 -67.29 -23.77
N GLY A 139 -40.04 -67.25 -22.44
CA GLY A 139 -38.88 -66.71 -21.72
C GLY A 139 -39.23 -65.58 -20.74
N GLU A 140 -38.21 -64.96 -20.14
CA GLU A 140 -38.37 -63.81 -19.24
C GLU A 140 -38.79 -62.57 -20.03
N GLN A 141 -39.96 -62.03 -19.70
CA GLN A 141 -40.58 -60.92 -20.42
C GLN A 141 -39.99 -59.58 -19.97
N LEU A 142 -39.84 -58.65 -20.91
CA LEU A 142 -39.38 -57.28 -20.60
C LEU A 142 -40.42 -56.45 -19.84
N ARG A 143 -41.72 -56.73 -20.08
CA ARG A 143 -42.81 -56.09 -19.36
C ARG A 143 -42.96 -56.72 -17.98
N TYR A 144 -43.04 -55.87 -16.97
CA TYR A 144 -43.28 -56.26 -15.57
C TYR A 144 -44.69 -55.89 -15.12
N LEU A 145 -45.10 -56.48 -14.01
CA LEU A 145 -46.34 -56.17 -13.31
C LEU A 145 -46.08 -55.19 -12.18
N THR A 146 -46.88 -54.13 -12.12
CA THR A 146 -46.86 -53.14 -11.04
C THR A 146 -47.63 -53.65 -9.81
N ASN A 147 -47.63 -52.86 -8.74
CA ASN A 147 -48.37 -53.16 -7.51
C ASN A 147 -49.87 -53.31 -7.80
N GLY A 148 -50.49 -54.38 -7.28
CA GLY A 148 -51.88 -54.72 -7.57
C GLY A 148 -52.18 -56.21 -7.40
N GLN A 149 -53.44 -56.57 -7.66
CA GLN A 149 -53.89 -57.96 -7.72
C GLN A 149 -54.12 -58.35 -9.18
N TRP A 150 -53.45 -59.41 -9.63
CA TRP A 150 -53.40 -59.84 -11.01
C TRP A 150 -53.97 -61.25 -11.16
N LYS A 151 -54.82 -61.44 -12.18
CA LYS A 151 -55.40 -62.75 -12.53
C LYS A 151 -54.51 -63.44 -13.55
N LEU A 152 -53.53 -64.20 -13.09
CA LEU A 152 -52.50 -64.78 -13.95
C LEU A 152 -52.58 -66.29 -13.98
N HIS A 153 -52.46 -66.86 -15.18
CA HIS A 153 -52.35 -68.31 -15.35
C HIS A 153 -50.97 -68.79 -14.87
N SER A 154 -50.84 -69.21 -13.61
CA SER A 154 -49.51 -69.37 -12.96
C SER A 154 -48.60 -70.41 -13.62
N LYS A 155 -49.17 -71.40 -14.32
CA LYS A 155 -48.37 -72.40 -15.06
C LYS A 155 -47.77 -71.82 -16.34
N LEU A 156 -48.54 -70.95 -17.00
CA LEU A 156 -48.13 -70.32 -18.26
C LEU A 156 -47.18 -69.15 -17.97
N PHE A 157 -47.52 -68.33 -16.97
CA PHE A 157 -46.77 -67.16 -16.54
C PHE A 157 -46.27 -67.38 -15.11
N GLN A 158 -44.98 -67.66 -14.97
CA GLN A 158 -44.31 -67.70 -13.68
C GLN A 158 -43.88 -66.29 -13.30
N VAL A 159 -44.27 -65.81 -12.12
CA VAL A 159 -43.95 -64.45 -11.69
C VAL A 159 -42.98 -64.46 -10.52
N ARG A 160 -41.86 -63.75 -10.68
CA ARG A 160 -40.87 -63.52 -9.63
C ARG A 160 -41.03 -62.11 -9.08
N LYS A 161 -41.12 -61.98 -7.75
CA LYS A 161 -41.17 -60.68 -7.09
C LYS A 161 -39.75 -60.13 -6.93
N ILE A 162 -39.53 -58.91 -7.39
CA ILE A 162 -38.32 -58.14 -7.14
C ILE A 162 -38.68 -56.84 -6.42
N LYS A 163 -37.74 -56.25 -5.69
CA LYS A 163 -37.96 -54.94 -5.07
C LYS A 163 -37.74 -53.83 -6.09
N LYS A 164 -38.47 -52.72 -5.95
CA LYS A 164 -38.22 -51.49 -6.71
C LYS A 164 -36.81 -50.95 -6.42
N THR A 165 -36.19 -50.33 -7.41
CA THR A 165 -34.85 -49.75 -7.26
C THR A 165 -34.97 -48.38 -6.61
N TYR A 166 -34.40 -48.24 -5.42
CA TYR A 166 -34.35 -46.97 -4.69
C TYR A 166 -32.95 -46.37 -4.77
N ILE A 167 -32.86 -45.11 -5.19
CA ILE A 167 -31.62 -44.34 -5.25
C ILE A 167 -31.72 -43.25 -4.17
N PRO A 168 -30.87 -43.33 -3.13
CA PRO A 168 -30.85 -42.33 -2.06
C PRO A 168 -30.50 -40.93 -2.57
N ASP A 169 -30.89 -39.90 -1.81
CA ASP A 169 -30.43 -38.54 -2.08
C ASP A 169 -28.90 -38.41 -1.99
N GLY A 170 -28.34 -37.55 -2.83
CA GLY A 170 -26.88 -37.37 -2.97
C GLY A 170 -26.17 -38.53 -3.69
N LYS A 171 -26.91 -39.48 -4.27
CA LYS A 171 -26.37 -40.58 -5.07
C LYS A 171 -26.97 -40.57 -6.48
N ILE A 172 -26.30 -41.26 -7.40
CA ILE A 172 -26.77 -41.52 -8.77
C ILE A 172 -26.87 -43.02 -8.99
N GLY A 173 -27.82 -43.44 -9.82
CA GLY A 173 -27.87 -44.81 -10.34
C GLY A 173 -27.27 -44.85 -11.74
N VAL A 174 -26.10 -45.47 -11.88
CA VAL A 174 -25.54 -45.77 -13.21
C VAL A 174 -26.15 -47.08 -13.70
N VAL A 175 -26.67 -47.08 -14.92
CA VAL A 175 -27.38 -48.22 -15.50
C VAL A 175 -26.48 -49.01 -16.45
N TYR A 176 -26.51 -50.34 -16.32
CA TYR A 176 -25.90 -51.30 -17.24
C TYR A 176 -26.98 -52.15 -17.90
N ALA A 177 -27.03 -52.12 -19.23
CA ALA A 177 -27.93 -52.96 -20.01
C ALA A 177 -27.29 -54.32 -20.31
N ALA A 178 -27.99 -55.41 -20.00
CA ALA A 178 -27.54 -56.78 -20.25
C ALA A 178 -27.78 -57.24 -21.70
N ASP A 179 -28.84 -56.74 -22.34
CA ASP A 179 -29.25 -57.06 -23.72
C ASP A 179 -29.32 -55.77 -24.55
N GLY A 180 -29.27 -55.89 -25.88
CA GLY A 180 -29.26 -54.77 -26.82
C GLY A 180 -28.23 -54.92 -27.94
N ALA A 181 -28.20 -53.91 -28.82
CA ALA A 181 -27.19 -53.82 -29.87
C ALA A 181 -25.78 -53.72 -29.26
N SER A 182 -24.76 -54.25 -29.93
CA SER A 182 -23.38 -54.13 -29.46
C SER A 182 -22.87 -52.69 -29.57
N LEU A 183 -22.02 -52.27 -28.64
CA LEU A 183 -21.31 -50.99 -28.70
C LEU A 183 -20.40 -50.94 -29.94
N THR A 184 -20.33 -49.79 -30.59
CA THR A 184 -19.43 -49.56 -31.73
C THR A 184 -17.98 -49.51 -31.25
N ALA A 185 -17.02 -49.95 -32.07
CA ALA A 185 -15.60 -49.88 -31.73
C ALA A 185 -15.18 -48.43 -31.39
N GLY A 186 -14.63 -48.22 -30.18
CA GLY A 186 -14.25 -46.90 -29.66
C GLY A 186 -15.32 -46.21 -28.79
N GLN A 187 -16.53 -46.75 -28.71
CA GLN A 187 -17.60 -46.25 -27.85
C GLN A 187 -17.54 -46.92 -26.47
N LEU A 188 -17.40 -46.12 -25.39
CA LEU A 188 -17.32 -46.64 -24.01
C LEU A 188 -18.68 -46.88 -23.36
N VAL A 189 -19.67 -46.05 -23.68
CA VAL A 189 -21.00 -46.04 -23.07
C VAL A 189 -22.08 -46.05 -24.14
N GLY A 190 -23.19 -46.74 -23.88
CA GLY A 190 -24.33 -46.89 -24.77
C GLY A 190 -25.11 -45.58 -24.91
N ARG A 191 -25.54 -45.25 -26.14
CA ARG A 191 -26.29 -44.01 -26.41
C ARG A 191 -27.65 -44.01 -25.71
N SER A 192 -28.13 -42.82 -25.34
CA SER A 192 -29.49 -42.64 -24.85
C SER A 192 -30.50 -42.94 -25.96
N VAL A 193 -31.68 -43.43 -25.56
CA VAL A 193 -32.75 -43.81 -26.47
C VAL A 193 -34.03 -43.10 -26.07
N ALA A 194 -34.70 -42.43 -27.01
CA ALA A 194 -35.92 -41.70 -26.67
C ALA A 194 -37.07 -42.62 -26.23
N GLY A 195 -37.86 -42.19 -25.24
CA GLY A 195 -39.13 -42.82 -24.86
C GLY A 195 -39.07 -43.95 -23.83
N HIS A 196 -37.89 -44.31 -23.31
CA HIS A 196 -37.74 -45.39 -22.32
C HIS A 196 -38.10 -45.02 -20.88
N ASP A 197 -38.37 -43.74 -20.60
CA ASP A 197 -38.81 -43.22 -19.29
C ASP A 197 -37.90 -43.66 -18.12
N ASN A 198 -36.63 -43.24 -18.15
CA ASN A 198 -35.61 -43.63 -17.16
C ASN A 198 -35.47 -45.16 -17.00
N PHE A 199 -35.36 -45.88 -18.11
CA PHE A 199 -35.23 -47.34 -18.18
C PHE A 199 -36.41 -48.14 -17.59
N GLN A 200 -37.53 -47.49 -17.26
CA GLN A 200 -38.73 -48.17 -16.78
C GLN A 200 -39.47 -48.92 -17.90
N LYS A 201 -39.24 -48.56 -19.17
CA LYS A 201 -39.81 -49.26 -20.34
C LYS A 201 -38.71 -49.97 -21.12
N ALA A 202 -38.33 -51.17 -20.67
CA ALA A 202 -37.26 -51.97 -21.26
C ALA A 202 -37.52 -52.38 -22.72
N GLU A 203 -38.78 -52.59 -23.08
CA GLU A 203 -39.20 -52.92 -24.44
C GLU A 203 -38.91 -51.76 -25.42
N VAL A 204 -39.33 -50.55 -25.07
CA VAL A 204 -39.09 -49.34 -25.88
C VAL A 204 -37.59 -49.10 -26.06
N PHE A 205 -36.80 -49.34 -25.00
CA PHE A 205 -35.35 -49.26 -25.08
C PHE A 205 -34.76 -50.20 -26.14
N LEU A 206 -35.18 -51.47 -26.17
CA LEU A 206 -34.67 -52.43 -27.15
C LEU A 206 -35.19 -52.19 -28.56
N ARG A 207 -36.46 -51.81 -28.72
CA ARG A 207 -37.09 -51.53 -30.02
C ARG A 207 -36.46 -50.33 -30.72
N ASN A 208 -36.09 -49.31 -29.96
CA ASN A 208 -35.46 -48.10 -30.47
C ASN A 208 -33.93 -48.24 -30.60
N GLY A 209 -33.37 -49.45 -30.53
CA GLY A 209 -31.96 -49.72 -30.80
C GLY A 209 -31.02 -49.54 -29.61
N GLY A 210 -31.51 -49.69 -28.38
CA GLY A 210 -30.72 -49.65 -27.16
C GLY A 210 -29.51 -50.59 -27.20
N GLN A 211 -28.40 -50.12 -26.64
CA GLN A 211 -27.11 -50.80 -26.71
C GLN A 211 -26.81 -51.54 -25.40
N LYS A 212 -26.15 -52.69 -25.46
CA LYS A 212 -25.69 -53.43 -24.28
C LYS A 212 -24.45 -52.76 -23.66
N GLY A 213 -24.29 -52.86 -22.34
CA GLY A 213 -23.17 -52.27 -21.59
C GLY A 213 -23.57 -51.08 -20.71
N PRO A 214 -22.60 -50.31 -20.17
CA PRO A 214 -22.88 -49.11 -19.38
C PRO A 214 -23.59 -48.07 -20.24
N GLN A 215 -24.61 -47.41 -19.71
CA GLN A 215 -25.40 -46.40 -20.43
C GLN A 215 -24.91 -44.98 -20.12
N VAL A 216 -25.15 -44.06 -21.06
CA VAL A 216 -24.89 -42.62 -20.87
C VAL A 216 -25.85 -42.02 -19.84
N ASP A 217 -27.14 -42.37 -19.91
CA ASP A 217 -28.15 -41.85 -19.01
C ASP A 217 -28.00 -42.39 -17.59
N ILE A 218 -28.24 -41.51 -16.64
CA ILE A 218 -28.19 -41.81 -15.21
C ILE A 218 -29.59 -41.71 -14.60
N LEU A 219 -29.80 -42.45 -13.52
CA LEU A 219 -30.99 -42.33 -12.69
C LEU A 219 -30.72 -41.33 -11.55
N LEU A 220 -31.54 -40.30 -11.47
CA LEU A 220 -31.52 -39.32 -10.38
C LEU A 220 -32.07 -39.94 -9.08
N PRO A 221 -31.86 -39.32 -7.90
CA PRO A 221 -32.47 -39.78 -6.65
C PRO A 221 -33.99 -40.00 -6.77
N GLY A 222 -34.47 -41.16 -6.30
CA GLY A 222 -35.87 -41.54 -6.44
C GLY A 222 -36.10 -43.05 -6.44
N THR A 223 -37.35 -43.45 -6.58
CA THR A 223 -37.77 -44.86 -6.67
C THR A 223 -38.22 -45.17 -8.09
N TYR A 224 -37.60 -46.17 -8.72
CA TYR A 224 -37.83 -46.54 -10.11
C TYR A 224 -38.28 -47.99 -10.24
N ASN A 225 -39.13 -48.22 -11.25
CA ASN A 225 -39.59 -49.55 -11.62
C ASN A 225 -38.65 -50.18 -12.66
N ILE A 226 -37.45 -50.58 -12.23
CA ILE A 226 -36.42 -51.11 -13.12
C ILE A 226 -36.49 -52.64 -13.20
N HIS A 227 -36.46 -53.17 -14.41
CA HIS A 227 -36.31 -54.60 -14.65
C HIS A 227 -34.88 -55.04 -14.34
N THR A 228 -34.60 -55.46 -13.11
CA THR A 228 -33.25 -55.75 -12.61
C THR A 228 -32.50 -56.86 -13.35
N GLY A 229 -33.20 -57.75 -14.06
CA GLY A 229 -32.58 -58.73 -14.95
C GLY A 229 -31.98 -58.09 -16.22
N MET A 230 -32.63 -57.04 -16.72
CA MET A 230 -32.26 -56.37 -17.98
C MET A 230 -31.31 -55.20 -17.72
N PHE A 231 -31.58 -54.45 -16.66
CA PHE A 231 -30.82 -53.29 -16.26
C PHE A 231 -30.25 -53.49 -14.85
N LYS A 232 -28.94 -53.61 -14.75
CA LYS A 232 -28.24 -53.60 -13.47
C LYS A 232 -27.94 -52.15 -13.10
N VAL A 233 -28.45 -51.70 -11.96
CA VAL A 233 -28.22 -50.33 -11.46
C VAL A 233 -27.13 -50.37 -10.39
N GLU A 234 -26.06 -49.63 -10.62
CA GLU A 234 -24.99 -49.42 -9.64
C GLU A 234 -25.11 -48.03 -9.03
N ILE A 235 -25.26 -47.99 -7.71
CA ILE A 235 -25.39 -46.72 -6.98
C ILE A 235 -23.99 -46.15 -6.73
N LYS A 236 -23.75 -44.92 -7.21
CA LYS A 236 -22.51 -44.15 -7.02
C LYS A 236 -22.82 -42.83 -6.32
N ASP A 237 -21.81 -42.22 -5.70
CA ASP A 237 -21.99 -40.92 -5.05
C ASP A 237 -22.07 -39.80 -6.08
N ALA A 238 -22.96 -38.84 -5.85
CA ALA A 238 -23.01 -37.62 -6.64
C ALA A 238 -21.78 -36.74 -6.32
N ILE A 239 -21.35 -35.95 -7.30
CA ILE A 239 -20.14 -35.14 -7.19
C ILE A 239 -20.51 -33.87 -6.43
N ALA A 240 -20.02 -33.76 -5.19
CA ALA A 240 -20.19 -32.58 -4.36
C ALA A 240 -18.89 -31.75 -4.35
N ILE A 241 -18.97 -30.51 -4.83
CA ILE A 241 -17.88 -29.56 -4.84
C ILE A 241 -18.17 -28.54 -3.75
N GLU A 242 -17.32 -28.53 -2.73
CA GLU A 242 -17.41 -27.60 -1.60
C GLU A 242 -17.16 -26.14 -2.03
N ASP A 243 -17.62 -25.19 -1.22
CA ASP A 243 -17.30 -23.78 -1.42
C ASP A 243 -15.78 -23.54 -1.37
N GLY A 244 -15.29 -22.65 -2.24
CA GLY A 244 -13.85 -22.40 -2.41
C GLY A 244 -13.10 -23.50 -3.17
N LYS A 245 -13.80 -24.49 -3.76
CA LYS A 245 -13.22 -25.49 -4.68
C LYS A 245 -13.92 -25.43 -6.04
N ILE A 246 -13.22 -25.90 -7.07
CA ILE A 246 -13.73 -26.08 -8.43
C ILE A 246 -13.59 -27.54 -8.85
N GLY A 247 -14.49 -28.03 -9.69
CA GLY A 247 -14.38 -29.35 -10.31
C GLY A 247 -13.78 -29.24 -11.71
N VAL A 248 -12.60 -29.81 -11.90
CA VAL A 248 -12.00 -29.97 -13.23
C VAL A 248 -12.48 -31.29 -13.81
N VAL A 249 -13.04 -31.25 -15.01
CA VAL A 249 -13.67 -32.40 -15.67
C VAL A 249 -12.77 -32.95 -16.76
N GLU A 250 -12.66 -34.27 -16.83
CA GLU A 250 -12.02 -35.02 -17.90
C GLU A 250 -13.04 -35.98 -18.52
N ALA A 251 -13.23 -35.89 -19.84
CA ALA A 251 -14.14 -36.76 -20.56
C ALA A 251 -13.42 -38.04 -21.00
N LEU A 252 -13.92 -39.19 -20.55
CA LEU A 252 -13.39 -40.51 -20.92
C LEU A 252 -13.91 -40.95 -22.30
N GLY A 253 -15.14 -40.52 -22.65
CA GLY A 253 -15.79 -40.82 -23.92
C GLY A 253 -15.98 -39.57 -24.80
N GLY A 254 -16.20 -39.79 -26.10
CA GLY A 254 -16.36 -38.72 -27.09
C GLY A 254 -15.49 -38.93 -28.33
N GLU A 255 -15.48 -37.94 -29.21
CA GLU A 255 -14.59 -37.93 -30.37
C GLU A 255 -13.11 -37.89 -29.95
N ALA A 256 -12.22 -38.33 -30.83
CA ALA A 256 -10.79 -38.26 -30.56
C ALA A 256 -10.33 -36.79 -30.53
N LEU A 257 -9.49 -36.44 -29.54
CA LEU A 257 -8.83 -35.14 -29.52
C LEU A 257 -7.92 -35.02 -30.75
N PRO A 258 -7.99 -33.92 -31.52
CA PRO A 258 -7.13 -33.72 -32.69
C PRO A 258 -5.65 -33.67 -32.28
N LYS A 259 -4.76 -34.08 -33.19
CA LYS A 259 -3.32 -34.11 -32.94
C LYS A 259 -2.79 -32.67 -32.78
N GLY A 260 -2.35 -32.31 -31.59
CA GLY A 260 -1.77 -31.00 -31.28
C GLY A 260 -2.39 -30.34 -30.05
N ASP A 261 -3.65 -30.66 -29.76
CA ASP A 261 -4.36 -30.14 -28.60
C ASP A 261 -4.15 -31.06 -27.38
N VAL A 262 -4.07 -30.45 -26.20
CA VAL A 262 -3.95 -31.14 -24.91
C VAL A 262 -5.24 -31.06 -24.10
N ILE A 263 -6.11 -30.11 -24.44
CA ILE A 263 -7.37 -29.82 -23.75
C ILE A 263 -8.47 -29.79 -24.81
N ALA A 264 -9.61 -30.39 -24.50
CA ALA A 264 -10.80 -30.43 -25.33
C ALA A 264 -11.70 -29.21 -25.07
N ASP A 265 -12.18 -28.61 -26.15
CA ASP A 265 -13.32 -27.69 -26.08
C ASP A 265 -14.59 -28.43 -25.62
N SER A 266 -15.25 -27.87 -24.62
CA SER A 266 -16.52 -28.39 -24.14
C SER A 266 -17.66 -27.80 -24.98
N PRO A 267 -18.53 -28.63 -25.58
CA PRO A 267 -19.65 -28.14 -26.35
C PRO A 267 -20.74 -27.56 -25.45
N ASP A 268 -21.41 -26.49 -25.88
CA ASP A 268 -22.49 -25.91 -25.07
C ASP A 268 -23.74 -26.82 -25.02
N GLY A 269 -24.60 -26.59 -24.02
CA GLY A 269 -25.92 -27.24 -23.91
C GLY A 269 -26.00 -28.52 -23.08
N HIS A 270 -24.89 -29.01 -22.53
CA HIS A 270 -24.83 -30.26 -21.74
C HIS A 270 -25.15 -30.10 -20.23
N SER A 271 -25.72 -28.96 -19.81
CA SER A 271 -26.13 -28.67 -18.42
C SER A 271 -25.06 -29.03 -17.36
N ASN A 272 -23.82 -28.53 -17.54
CA ASN A 272 -22.67 -28.85 -16.66
C ASN A 272 -22.35 -30.34 -16.55
N PHE A 273 -22.25 -31.04 -17.69
CA PHE A 273 -21.93 -32.47 -17.80
C PHE A 273 -22.95 -33.43 -17.15
N GLN A 274 -24.12 -32.93 -16.74
CA GLN A 274 -25.21 -33.77 -16.22
C GLN A 274 -25.96 -34.49 -17.34
N ASP A 275 -26.01 -33.89 -18.53
CA ASP A 275 -26.56 -34.53 -19.73
C ASP A 275 -25.41 -35.01 -20.63
N GLY A 276 -25.03 -36.28 -20.44
CA GLY A 276 -23.97 -36.91 -21.23
C GLY A 276 -24.34 -37.14 -22.70
N GLU A 277 -25.63 -37.25 -23.02
CA GLU A 277 -26.08 -37.48 -24.39
C GLU A 277 -25.97 -36.18 -25.19
N ALA A 278 -26.39 -35.05 -24.60
CA ALA A 278 -26.19 -33.73 -25.19
C ALA A 278 -24.69 -33.45 -25.44
N PHE A 279 -23.81 -33.81 -24.49
CA PHE A 279 -22.36 -33.69 -24.67
C PHE A 279 -21.85 -34.48 -25.89
N LEU A 280 -22.25 -35.74 -26.03
CA LEU A 280 -21.82 -36.58 -27.15
C LEU A 280 -22.42 -36.14 -28.49
N LYS A 281 -23.70 -35.72 -28.51
CA LYS A 281 -24.38 -35.23 -29.71
C LYS A 281 -23.79 -33.93 -30.24
N ASN A 282 -23.36 -33.05 -29.35
CA ASN A 282 -22.79 -31.75 -29.72
C ASN A 282 -21.29 -31.82 -30.08
N GLY A 283 -20.75 -33.01 -30.36
CA GLY A 283 -19.35 -33.19 -30.78
C GLY A 283 -18.35 -33.15 -29.62
N GLY A 284 -18.76 -33.57 -28.42
CA GLY A 284 -17.88 -33.64 -27.25
C GLY A 284 -16.65 -34.51 -27.52
N LYS A 285 -15.47 -33.95 -27.26
CA LYS A 285 -14.17 -34.62 -27.44
C LYS A 285 -13.68 -35.23 -26.14
N ARG A 286 -12.97 -36.35 -26.23
CA ARG A 286 -12.32 -37.00 -25.08
C ARG A 286 -11.14 -36.15 -24.56
N GLY A 287 -10.83 -36.29 -23.28
CA GLY A 287 -9.71 -35.65 -22.60
C GLY A 287 -10.14 -34.55 -21.62
N PRO A 288 -9.15 -33.83 -21.04
CA PRO A 288 -9.40 -32.74 -20.11
C PRO A 288 -10.26 -31.65 -20.78
N GLN A 289 -11.29 -31.18 -20.09
CA GLN A 289 -12.25 -30.22 -20.64
C GLN A 289 -11.87 -28.78 -20.29
N THR A 290 -12.23 -27.84 -21.16
CA THR A 290 -12.07 -26.40 -20.89
C THR A 290 -13.04 -25.93 -19.81
N SER A 291 -14.30 -26.38 -19.87
CA SER A 291 -15.33 -26.05 -18.88
C SER A 291 -15.08 -26.71 -17.53
N ILE A 292 -15.52 -26.03 -16.47
CA ILE A 292 -15.38 -26.48 -15.07
C ILE A 292 -16.74 -26.54 -14.39
N LEU A 293 -16.79 -27.26 -13.29
CA LEU A 293 -17.92 -27.28 -12.38
C LEU A 293 -17.68 -26.27 -11.24
N ALA A 294 -18.61 -25.32 -11.09
CA ALA A 294 -18.64 -24.41 -9.96
C ALA A 294 -18.99 -25.15 -8.65
N PRO A 295 -18.78 -24.56 -7.46
CA PRO A 295 -19.26 -25.14 -6.20
C PRO A 295 -20.74 -25.54 -6.27
N GLY A 296 -21.07 -26.77 -5.85
CA GLY A 296 -22.40 -27.33 -6.00
C GLY A 296 -22.42 -28.86 -6.01
N ARG A 297 -23.62 -29.45 -6.08
CA ARG A 297 -23.84 -30.89 -6.20
C ARG A 297 -24.27 -31.21 -7.63
N TYR A 298 -23.55 -32.11 -8.30
CA TYR A 298 -23.77 -32.49 -9.68
C TYR A 298 -23.96 -34.00 -9.80
N TYR A 299 -24.97 -34.39 -10.58
CA TYR A 299 -25.23 -35.78 -10.92
C TYR A 299 -24.56 -36.07 -12.27
N VAL A 300 -23.30 -36.48 -12.23
CA VAL A 300 -22.47 -36.70 -13.44
C VAL A 300 -22.16 -38.19 -13.56
N ASN A 301 -22.23 -38.74 -14.78
CA ASN A 301 -21.93 -40.14 -15.02
C ASN A 301 -20.42 -40.43 -14.91
N PRO A 302 -19.95 -41.23 -13.93
CA PRO A 302 -18.53 -41.50 -13.71
C PRO A 302 -17.89 -42.38 -14.80
N TYR A 303 -18.69 -43.03 -15.64
CA TYR A 303 -18.18 -43.81 -16.79
C TYR A 303 -17.92 -42.95 -18.02
N LEU A 304 -18.51 -41.75 -18.07
CA LEU A 304 -18.30 -40.80 -19.16
C LEU A 304 -17.36 -39.66 -18.75
N PHE A 305 -17.44 -39.19 -17.50
CA PHE A 305 -16.66 -38.07 -17.00
C PHE A 305 -15.99 -38.40 -15.67
N GLN A 306 -14.73 -38.00 -15.55
CA GLN A 306 -13.98 -38.01 -14.31
C GLN A 306 -13.85 -36.57 -13.80
N VAL A 307 -14.24 -36.32 -12.55
CA VAL A 307 -14.12 -34.98 -11.95
C VAL A 307 -13.10 -34.99 -10.83
N THR A 308 -12.16 -34.04 -10.88
CA THR A 308 -11.15 -33.82 -9.84
C THR A 308 -11.35 -32.44 -9.23
N THR A 309 -11.47 -32.37 -7.91
CA THR A 309 -11.61 -31.08 -7.21
C THR A 309 -10.26 -30.39 -7.03
N ARG A 310 -10.21 -29.07 -7.29
CA ARG A 310 -9.05 -28.20 -7.07
C ARG A 310 -9.47 -26.97 -6.26
N PRO A 311 -8.57 -26.33 -5.51
CA PRO A 311 -8.90 -25.08 -4.82
C PRO A 311 -9.20 -23.97 -5.82
N GLN A 312 -10.16 -23.11 -5.49
CA GLN A 312 -10.52 -21.94 -6.28
C GLN A 312 -9.43 -20.87 -6.16
N THR A 313 -9.12 -20.19 -7.27
CA THR A 313 -8.15 -19.10 -7.27
C THR A 313 -8.74 -17.90 -6.53
N THR A 314 -8.03 -17.45 -5.48
CA THR A 314 -8.39 -16.26 -4.72
C THR A 314 -7.33 -15.19 -4.92
N VAL A 315 -7.77 -14.00 -5.35
CA VAL A 315 -6.92 -12.82 -5.54
C VAL A 315 -7.24 -11.84 -4.41
N SER A 316 -6.23 -11.51 -3.61
CA SER A 316 -6.39 -10.60 -2.47
C SER A 316 -6.43 -9.13 -2.92
N GLN A 317 -6.95 -8.25 -2.06
CA GLN A 317 -6.88 -6.82 -2.31
C GLN A 317 -5.43 -6.33 -2.42
N GLY A 318 -5.16 -5.44 -3.39
CA GLY A 318 -3.79 -4.99 -3.69
C GLY A 318 -2.99 -5.97 -4.56
N GLN A 319 -3.64 -7.00 -5.10
CA GLN A 319 -3.07 -7.94 -6.07
C GLN A 319 -3.99 -8.03 -7.30
N VAL A 320 -3.40 -8.42 -8.43
CA VAL A 320 -4.10 -8.77 -9.66
C VAL A 320 -3.61 -10.12 -10.16
N ALA A 321 -4.49 -10.88 -10.79
CA ALA A 321 -4.13 -12.14 -11.43
C ALA A 321 -3.93 -11.93 -12.93
N VAL A 322 -2.72 -12.20 -13.39
CA VAL A 322 -2.38 -12.31 -14.81
C VAL A 322 -2.61 -13.76 -15.23
N LEU A 323 -3.38 -13.96 -16.29
CA LEU A 323 -3.70 -15.29 -16.82
C LEU A 323 -2.74 -15.63 -17.96
N ILE A 324 -2.23 -16.85 -17.97
CA ILE A 324 -1.46 -17.41 -19.08
C ILE A 324 -2.27 -18.59 -19.62
N ALA A 325 -2.84 -18.43 -20.81
CA ALA A 325 -3.64 -19.46 -21.45
C ALA A 325 -2.73 -20.48 -22.14
N ASN A 326 -2.89 -21.76 -21.78
CA ASN A 326 -2.22 -22.91 -22.39
C ASN A 326 -3.01 -23.49 -23.57
N HIS A 327 -4.24 -23.03 -23.78
CA HIS A 327 -5.17 -23.47 -24.81
C HIS A 327 -5.67 -22.26 -25.62
N GLY A 328 -6.03 -22.48 -26.88
CA GLY A 328 -6.48 -21.44 -27.81
C GLY A 328 -5.67 -21.44 -29.11
N LYS A 329 -6.01 -20.53 -30.02
CA LYS A 329 -5.29 -20.38 -31.28
C LYS A 329 -3.84 -19.96 -31.02
N ASP A 330 -2.89 -20.51 -31.77
CA ASP A 330 -1.50 -20.06 -31.68
C ASP A 330 -1.40 -18.66 -32.31
N PRO A 331 -0.89 -17.65 -31.60
CA PRO A 331 -0.74 -16.30 -32.14
C PRO A 331 0.17 -16.25 -33.38
N SER A 332 1.04 -17.25 -33.58
CA SER A 332 1.94 -17.34 -34.74
C SER A 332 1.21 -17.57 -36.07
N ASP A 333 -0.01 -18.12 -36.04
CA ASP A 333 -0.75 -18.50 -37.25
C ASP A 333 -1.52 -17.32 -37.88
N ASP A 334 -1.87 -16.31 -37.08
CA ASP A 334 -2.74 -15.18 -37.49
C ASP A 334 -2.07 -13.78 -37.44
N VAL A 335 -0.99 -13.58 -36.67
CA VAL A 335 -0.43 -12.24 -36.41
C VAL A 335 0.78 -11.93 -37.31
N VAL A 336 0.63 -10.96 -38.22
CA VAL A 336 1.76 -10.20 -38.78
C VAL A 336 2.04 -9.08 -37.79
N LEU A 337 3.20 -9.12 -37.14
CA LEU A 337 3.63 -8.11 -36.17
C LEU A 337 4.04 -6.83 -36.91
N ASP A 338 3.61 -5.66 -36.41
CA ASP A 338 4.22 -4.39 -36.82
C ASP A 338 5.56 -4.17 -36.08
N GLY A 339 6.40 -3.24 -36.58
CA GLY A 339 7.73 -2.95 -36.03
C GLY A 339 7.75 -2.43 -34.58
N GLU A 340 6.60 -2.28 -33.94
CA GLU A 340 6.43 -1.86 -32.55
C GLU A 340 5.92 -3.00 -31.63
N GLY A 341 5.68 -4.20 -32.18
CA GLY A 341 5.28 -5.39 -31.41
C GLY A 341 3.81 -5.41 -30.98
N ASN A 342 2.95 -4.63 -31.63
CA ASN A 342 1.50 -4.66 -31.42
C ASN A 342 0.82 -5.62 -32.41
N PRO A 343 -0.26 -6.31 -32.01
CA PRO A 343 -1.03 -7.15 -32.91
C PRO A 343 -1.87 -6.27 -33.85
N ALA A 344 -1.46 -6.16 -35.12
CA ALA A 344 -2.30 -5.61 -36.18
C ALA A 344 -3.20 -6.71 -36.75
N PRO A 345 -4.54 -6.53 -36.81
CA PRO A 345 -5.41 -7.49 -37.49
C PRO A 345 -5.09 -7.50 -38.99
N LYS A 346 -4.98 -8.70 -39.61
CA LYS A 346 -5.07 -8.82 -41.07
C LYS A 346 -6.37 -8.16 -41.52
N GLN A 347 -6.28 -7.06 -42.28
CA GLN A 347 -7.43 -6.51 -42.96
C GLN A 347 -7.97 -7.58 -43.93
N PRO A 348 -9.23 -8.02 -43.78
CA PRO A 348 -9.80 -9.01 -44.70
C PRO A 348 -10.06 -8.32 -46.04
N GLY A 349 -9.31 -8.68 -47.08
CA GLY A 349 -9.62 -8.28 -48.46
C GLY A 349 -8.51 -7.68 -49.31
N LYS A 350 -7.22 -7.77 -48.94
CA LYS A 350 -6.13 -7.51 -49.89
C LYS A 350 -5.23 -8.72 -50.02
N ASP A 351 -5.48 -9.49 -51.08
CA ASP A 351 -4.48 -10.32 -51.73
C ASP A 351 -3.40 -9.39 -52.31
N ASN A 352 -2.50 -8.91 -51.46
CA ASN A 352 -1.28 -8.31 -51.96
C ASN A 352 -0.31 -9.48 -52.18
N GLY A 353 -0.14 -9.83 -53.46
CA GLY A 353 0.93 -10.71 -53.93
C GLY A 353 2.31 -10.27 -53.42
N PRO A 354 3.35 -11.09 -53.62
CA PRO A 354 4.64 -10.89 -53.00
C PRO A 354 5.25 -9.56 -53.48
N LEU A 355 5.33 -8.57 -52.58
CA LEU A 355 6.06 -7.34 -52.83
C LEU A 355 7.51 -7.53 -52.39
N GLU A 356 8.35 -7.78 -53.40
CA GLU A 356 9.76 -7.42 -53.41
C GLU A 356 9.96 -5.95 -53.02
N GLY A 357 10.93 -5.66 -52.15
CA GLY A 357 11.42 -4.28 -52.00
C GLY A 357 12.02 -3.91 -50.65
N GLN A 358 13.19 -4.47 -50.33
CA GLN A 358 14.31 -3.83 -49.61
C GLN A 358 14.06 -3.25 -48.20
N ALA A 359 14.54 -3.99 -47.20
CA ALA A 359 15.83 -3.69 -46.58
C ALA A 359 16.46 -5.00 -46.08
N LYS A 360 17.53 -5.43 -46.78
CA LYS A 360 18.42 -6.48 -46.29
C LYS A 360 19.37 -5.85 -45.27
N ASP A 361 18.92 -5.71 -44.03
CA ASP A 361 19.85 -5.65 -42.90
C ASP A 361 19.96 -7.06 -42.34
N GLY A 362 20.93 -7.79 -42.91
CA GLY A 362 21.31 -9.15 -42.53
C GLY A 362 22.03 -9.21 -41.19
N ALA A 363 21.51 -8.58 -40.14
CA ALA A 363 22.13 -8.52 -38.82
C ALA A 363 21.19 -8.76 -37.63
N GLU A 364 19.90 -9.07 -37.84
CA GLU A 364 18.99 -9.40 -36.72
C GLU A 364 18.47 -10.85 -36.71
N ASN A 365 18.98 -11.71 -37.60
CA ASN A 365 18.61 -13.14 -37.60
C ASN A 365 19.53 -14.03 -36.75
N HIS A 366 20.44 -13.47 -35.95
CA HIS A 366 21.40 -14.24 -35.13
C HIS A 366 21.08 -14.26 -33.62
N LEU A 367 19.85 -13.94 -33.23
CA LEU A 367 19.35 -14.18 -31.86
C LEU A 367 18.05 -14.99 -31.88
N ASN A 368 17.90 -15.90 -32.85
CA ASN A 368 16.84 -16.91 -32.86
C ASN A 368 17.23 -18.08 -31.94
N ASP A 369 17.59 -17.76 -30.69
CA ASP A 369 17.78 -18.72 -29.62
C ASP A 369 16.50 -18.79 -28.79
N GLY A 370 15.57 -19.67 -29.18
CA GLY A 370 14.54 -20.27 -28.31
C GLY A 370 13.52 -19.37 -27.58
N ASN A 371 13.70 -18.05 -27.57
CA ASN A 371 12.97 -17.14 -26.71
C ASN A 371 11.89 -16.44 -27.54
N ARG A 372 10.85 -17.19 -27.88
CA ARG A 372 9.59 -16.63 -28.39
C ARG A 372 9.18 -15.53 -27.41
N THR A 373 9.32 -14.27 -27.81
CA THR A 373 8.90 -13.13 -27.01
C THR A 373 7.46 -13.39 -26.59
N ARG A 374 7.21 -13.52 -25.30
CA ARG A 374 5.88 -13.88 -24.80
C ARG A 374 4.98 -12.67 -25.03
N HIS A 375 4.28 -12.64 -26.15
CA HIS A 375 3.40 -11.51 -26.47
C HIS A 375 2.16 -11.54 -25.58
N VAL A 376 1.68 -10.34 -25.25
CA VAL A 376 0.38 -10.17 -24.59
C VAL A 376 -0.69 -10.33 -25.67
N VAL A 377 -1.55 -11.31 -25.50
CA VAL A 377 -2.58 -11.71 -26.47
C VAL A 377 -3.98 -11.36 -25.96
N PRO A 378 -4.94 -11.09 -26.85
CA PRO A 378 -6.35 -10.96 -26.47
C PRO A 378 -6.96 -12.33 -26.13
N ALA A 379 -8.15 -12.31 -25.52
CA ALA A 379 -8.89 -13.51 -25.15
C ALA A 379 -9.06 -14.48 -26.33
N GLY A 380 -8.85 -15.78 -26.07
CA GLY A 380 -9.00 -16.87 -27.05
C GLY A 380 -7.71 -17.30 -27.76
N TYR A 381 -6.63 -16.56 -27.58
CA TYR A 381 -5.30 -16.96 -28.06
C TYR A 381 -4.48 -17.57 -26.92
N ARG A 382 -3.59 -18.48 -27.29
CA ARG A 382 -2.64 -19.08 -26.37
C ARG A 382 -1.55 -18.06 -26.00
N GLY A 383 -1.22 -17.95 -24.72
CA GLY A 383 -0.24 -16.98 -24.21
C GLY A 383 -0.75 -16.11 -23.05
N ILE A 384 0.01 -15.07 -22.72
CA ILE A 384 -0.28 -14.16 -21.62
C ILE A 384 -1.45 -13.27 -22.00
N GLN A 385 -2.54 -13.31 -21.23
CA GLN A 385 -3.75 -12.57 -21.52
C GLN A 385 -3.57 -11.07 -21.20
N LYS A 386 -4.12 -10.20 -22.06
CA LYS A 386 -4.15 -8.75 -21.85
C LYS A 386 -5.00 -8.35 -20.64
N ASP A 387 -6.14 -9.02 -20.47
CA ASP A 387 -7.08 -8.70 -19.41
C ASP A 387 -6.65 -9.37 -18.11
N VAL A 388 -6.55 -8.56 -17.04
CA VAL A 388 -6.21 -9.05 -15.70
C VAL A 388 -7.46 -9.19 -14.85
N LEU A 389 -7.43 -10.14 -13.93
CA LEU A 389 -8.48 -10.32 -12.94
C LEU A 389 -8.16 -9.50 -11.69
N GLY A 390 -9.10 -8.66 -11.27
CA GLY A 390 -9.02 -7.88 -10.04
C GLY A 390 -9.18 -8.75 -8.77
N PRO A 391 -9.20 -8.15 -7.58
CA PRO A 391 -9.42 -8.89 -6.33
C PRO A 391 -10.78 -9.58 -6.30
N GLY A 392 -10.81 -10.85 -5.90
CA GLY A 392 -12.01 -11.68 -5.94
C GLY A 392 -11.70 -13.17 -5.92
N ARG A 393 -12.75 -14.00 -5.88
CA ARG A 393 -12.65 -15.46 -6.02
C ARG A 393 -13.12 -15.84 -7.43
N TYR A 394 -12.28 -16.56 -8.16
CA TYR A 394 -12.55 -16.91 -9.56
C TYR A 394 -12.47 -18.41 -9.78
N ASN A 395 -13.47 -18.94 -10.49
CA ASN A 395 -13.50 -20.33 -10.91
C ASN A 395 -12.69 -20.43 -12.21
N ILE A 396 -11.40 -20.68 -12.11
CA ILE A 396 -10.49 -20.75 -13.25
C ILE A 396 -9.98 -22.17 -13.39
N ASN A 397 -10.08 -22.74 -14.58
CA ASN A 397 -9.50 -24.04 -14.86
C ASN A 397 -7.96 -23.96 -14.88
N PRO A 398 -7.24 -24.60 -13.93
CA PRO A 398 -5.78 -24.53 -13.87
C PRO A 398 -5.08 -25.28 -15.01
N LEU A 399 -5.80 -26.16 -15.72
CA LEU A 399 -5.26 -26.83 -16.91
C LEU A 399 -5.22 -25.85 -18.10
N VAL A 400 -6.26 -25.03 -18.24
CA VAL A 400 -6.41 -24.06 -19.34
C VAL A 400 -5.60 -22.79 -19.06
N HIS A 401 -5.70 -22.24 -17.86
CA HIS A 401 -5.07 -20.98 -17.47
C HIS A 401 -4.15 -21.18 -16.28
N GLN A 402 -2.88 -20.83 -16.43
CA GLN A 402 -1.98 -20.63 -15.31
C GLN A 402 -2.16 -19.22 -14.76
N VAL A 403 -2.38 -19.10 -13.45
CA VAL A 403 -2.58 -17.81 -12.79
C VAL A 403 -1.29 -17.37 -12.12
N VAL A 404 -0.83 -16.16 -12.45
CA VAL A 404 0.30 -15.49 -11.78
C VAL A 404 -0.26 -14.29 -11.02
N ILE A 405 -0.12 -14.30 -9.70
CA ILE A 405 -0.58 -13.22 -8.84
C ILE A 405 0.51 -12.16 -8.76
N VAL A 406 0.18 -10.95 -9.21
CA VAL A 406 1.09 -9.79 -9.21
C VAL A 406 0.60 -8.78 -8.17
N PRO A 407 1.43 -8.38 -7.19
CA PRO A 407 1.08 -7.32 -6.27
C PRO A 407 1.07 -5.96 -6.98
N THR A 408 0.01 -5.18 -6.80
CA THR A 408 -0.11 -3.80 -7.32
C THR A 408 0.11 -2.75 -6.25
N THR A 409 0.35 -3.18 -5.00
CA THR A 409 0.77 -2.31 -3.89
C THR A 409 2.17 -1.78 -4.12
N THR A 410 2.47 -0.60 -3.56
CA THR A 410 3.83 -0.05 -3.54
C THR A 410 4.78 -1.01 -2.83
N ARG A 411 5.89 -1.34 -3.50
CA ARG A 411 7.00 -2.11 -2.96
C ARG A 411 8.21 -1.21 -2.77
N SER A 412 8.94 -1.44 -1.67
CA SER A 412 10.16 -0.71 -1.33
C SER A 412 11.38 -1.62 -1.46
N LEU A 413 12.35 -1.21 -2.26
CA LEU A 413 13.67 -1.84 -2.39
C LEU A 413 14.71 -0.99 -1.68
N HIS A 414 15.55 -1.60 -0.86
CA HIS A 414 16.59 -0.93 -0.09
C HIS A 414 17.96 -1.48 -0.50
N TRP A 415 18.89 -0.61 -0.85
CA TRP A 415 20.31 -0.89 -1.02
C TRP A 415 21.04 -0.34 0.20
N ALA A 416 21.26 -1.19 1.20
CA ALA A 416 21.79 -0.79 2.51
C ALA A 416 22.67 -1.91 3.09
N GLN A 417 23.59 -1.56 3.98
CA GLN A 417 24.44 -2.54 4.64
C GLN A 417 23.58 -3.51 5.49
N GLU A 418 23.84 -4.80 5.36
CA GLU A 418 22.99 -5.89 5.87
C GLU A 418 22.62 -5.69 7.36
N GLY A 419 21.32 -5.50 7.64
CA GLY A 419 20.86 -5.18 9.00
C GLY A 419 19.34 -5.03 9.22
N GLU A 420 18.53 -4.79 8.18
CA GLU A 420 17.06 -4.68 8.33
C GLU A 420 16.31 -5.94 7.88
N LYS A 421 15.58 -6.58 8.81
CA LYS A 421 14.67 -7.69 8.52
C LYS A 421 13.43 -7.17 7.76
N GLY A 422 13.31 -7.47 6.47
CA GLY A 422 12.02 -7.42 5.76
C GLY A 422 12.02 -6.91 4.32
N ALA A 423 13.08 -6.24 3.87
CA ALA A 423 13.26 -5.84 2.46
C ALA A 423 14.35 -6.71 1.82
N ILE A 424 14.24 -6.96 0.51
CA ILE A 424 15.36 -7.50 -0.27
C ILE A 424 16.46 -6.44 -0.19
N ALA A 425 17.44 -6.68 0.68
CA ALA A 425 18.57 -5.80 0.89
C ALA A 425 19.63 -6.14 -0.16
N PHE A 426 19.91 -5.20 -1.03
CA PHE A 426 21.07 -5.25 -1.91
C PHE A 426 22.24 -4.52 -1.25
N ASP A 427 23.46 -4.84 -1.66
CA ASP A 427 24.64 -4.12 -1.19
C ASP A 427 24.56 -2.63 -1.59
N PRO A 428 25.05 -1.71 -0.72
CA PRO A 428 25.18 -0.31 -1.06
C PRO A 428 26.02 -0.11 -2.33
N PHE A 429 25.65 0.89 -3.14
CA PHE A 429 26.36 1.15 -4.38
C PHE A 429 27.73 1.76 -4.11
N GLU A 430 28.78 1.11 -4.61
CA GLU A 430 30.14 1.66 -4.63
C GLU A 430 30.35 2.46 -5.92
N VAL A 431 30.37 3.79 -5.78
CA VAL A 431 30.41 4.75 -6.90
C VAL A 431 31.63 5.65 -6.80
N VAL A 432 32.13 6.08 -7.95
CA VAL A 432 33.26 7.03 -8.04
C VAL A 432 32.75 8.37 -8.55
N SER A 433 33.12 9.42 -7.84
CA SER A 433 32.76 10.80 -8.16
C SER A 433 33.61 11.39 -9.28
N HIS A 434 33.19 12.54 -9.83
CA HIS A 434 33.95 13.28 -10.85
C HIS A 434 35.41 13.58 -10.43
N ASP A 435 35.64 13.81 -9.14
CA ASP A 435 36.93 14.09 -8.51
C ASP A 435 37.75 12.84 -8.16
N GLY A 436 37.26 11.64 -8.51
CA GLY A 436 37.99 10.38 -8.38
C GLY A 436 37.88 9.70 -7.00
N PHE A 437 37.03 10.20 -6.11
CA PHE A 437 36.81 9.59 -4.80
C PHE A 437 35.73 8.53 -4.85
N SER A 438 36.01 7.36 -4.25
CA SER A 438 35.04 6.29 -4.03
C SER A 438 34.15 6.60 -2.82
N MET A 439 32.84 6.46 -2.96
CA MET A 439 31.87 6.58 -1.87
C MET A 439 30.83 5.47 -1.94
N LYS A 440 30.23 5.14 -0.79
CA LYS A 440 29.11 4.19 -0.73
C LYS A 440 27.80 4.94 -0.56
N VAL A 441 26.88 4.77 -1.50
CA VAL A 441 25.57 5.42 -1.49
C VAL A 441 24.50 4.38 -1.19
N GLU A 442 23.73 4.64 -0.13
CA GLU A 442 22.55 3.85 0.19
C GLU A 442 21.32 4.48 -0.45
N VAL A 443 20.49 3.64 -1.05
CA VAL A 443 19.32 4.08 -1.83
C VAL A 443 18.09 3.29 -1.39
N ARG A 444 16.94 3.96 -1.41
CA ARG A 444 15.62 3.40 -1.21
C ARG A 444 14.77 3.76 -2.41
N CYS A 445 14.29 2.77 -3.16
CA CYS A 445 13.39 2.96 -4.29
C CYS A 445 12.01 2.41 -3.93
N GLN A 446 10.98 3.23 -4.12
CA GLN A 446 9.60 2.81 -4.03
C GLN A 446 8.99 2.77 -5.43
N TYR A 447 8.46 1.61 -5.81
CA TYR A 447 7.85 1.39 -7.11
C TYR A 447 6.52 0.65 -6.96
N ARG A 448 5.67 0.74 -7.98
CA ARG A 448 4.43 -0.04 -8.09
C ARG A 448 4.20 -0.45 -9.54
N VAL A 449 3.47 -1.54 -9.71
CA VAL A 449 3.01 -2.00 -11.02
C VAL A 449 1.51 -1.75 -11.12
N LEU A 450 1.09 -0.99 -12.13
CA LEU A 450 -0.32 -0.76 -12.39
C LEU A 450 -0.99 -2.05 -12.90
N PRO A 451 -2.26 -2.32 -12.56
CA PRO A 451 -3.00 -3.50 -13.04
C PRO A 451 -2.90 -3.73 -14.55
N GLU A 452 -3.07 -2.66 -15.33
CA GLU A 452 -3.05 -2.68 -16.81
C GLU A 452 -1.67 -3.05 -17.39
N ASN A 453 -0.60 -2.76 -16.63
CA ASN A 453 0.77 -3.02 -17.04
C ASN A 453 1.28 -4.39 -16.61
N ALA A 454 0.62 -5.06 -15.65
CA ALA A 454 1.06 -6.32 -15.08
C ALA A 454 1.30 -7.43 -16.14
N PRO A 455 0.44 -7.62 -17.17
CA PRO A 455 0.69 -8.60 -18.22
C PRO A 455 1.98 -8.32 -19.01
N TYR A 456 2.26 -7.06 -19.29
CA TYR A 456 3.45 -6.64 -20.04
C TYR A 456 4.75 -6.84 -19.23
N VAL A 457 4.69 -6.63 -17.92
CA VAL A 457 5.82 -6.90 -17.02
C VAL A 457 6.12 -8.40 -16.99
N ILE A 458 5.10 -9.24 -16.83
CA ILE A 458 5.24 -10.71 -16.82
C ILE A 458 5.69 -11.25 -18.18
N ALA A 459 5.24 -10.64 -19.28
CA ALA A 459 5.68 -10.97 -20.64
C ALA A 459 7.18 -10.79 -20.85
N LYS A 460 7.74 -9.67 -20.39
CA LYS A 460 9.16 -9.36 -20.57
C LYS A 460 10.07 -10.09 -19.59
N LEU A 461 9.61 -10.30 -18.35
CA LEU A 461 10.49 -10.62 -17.22
C LEU A 461 10.12 -11.92 -16.50
N GLY A 462 8.93 -12.48 -16.76
CA GLY A 462 8.48 -13.74 -16.17
C GLY A 462 7.91 -13.60 -14.76
N SER A 463 8.67 -13.05 -13.80
CA SER A 463 8.21 -12.83 -12.42
C SER A 463 8.59 -11.46 -11.87
N ILE A 464 8.00 -11.11 -10.72
CA ILE A 464 8.31 -9.84 -10.04
C ILE A 464 9.69 -9.88 -9.38
N GLU A 465 10.15 -11.03 -8.87
CA GLU A 465 11.50 -11.12 -8.31
C GLU A 465 12.56 -10.93 -9.40
N GLU A 466 12.29 -11.43 -10.61
CA GLU A 466 13.19 -11.27 -11.74
C GLU A 466 13.23 -9.82 -12.25
N LEU A 467 12.10 -9.11 -12.18
CA LEU A 467 12.07 -7.66 -12.39
C LEU A 467 12.99 -6.93 -11.41
N GLU A 468 12.95 -7.29 -10.12
CA GLU A 468 13.76 -6.64 -9.10
C GLU A 468 15.26 -6.90 -9.31
N ARG A 469 15.66 -8.15 -9.61
CA ARG A 469 17.08 -8.54 -9.74
C ARG A 469 17.70 -8.17 -11.09
N ASN A 470 17.00 -8.38 -12.20
CA ASN A 470 17.61 -8.28 -13.53
C ASN A 470 17.38 -6.93 -14.21
N VAL A 471 16.38 -6.16 -13.78
CA VAL A 471 16.06 -4.86 -14.37
C VAL A 471 16.23 -3.74 -13.35
N ILE A 472 15.48 -3.75 -12.25
CA ILE A 472 15.48 -2.61 -11.33
C ILE A 472 16.86 -2.40 -10.71
N HIS A 473 17.52 -3.46 -10.24
CA HIS A 473 18.85 -3.35 -9.65
C HIS A 473 19.92 -2.83 -10.63
N PRO A 474 20.14 -3.43 -11.83
CA PRO A 474 21.14 -2.92 -12.77
C PRO A 474 20.85 -1.53 -13.32
N GLN A 475 19.57 -1.19 -13.58
CA GLN A 475 19.21 0.12 -14.10
C GLN A 475 19.45 1.22 -13.07
N ILE A 476 19.07 0.98 -11.81
CA ILE A 476 19.31 1.95 -10.73
C ILE A 476 20.82 2.08 -10.47
N ASP A 477 21.58 0.98 -10.39
CA ASP A 477 23.04 1.04 -10.24
C ASP A 477 23.69 1.86 -11.36
N GLY A 478 23.34 1.58 -12.62
CA GLY A 478 23.85 2.29 -13.79
C GLY A 478 23.54 3.79 -13.76
N ILE A 479 22.30 4.18 -13.45
CA ILE A 479 21.88 5.58 -13.39
C ILE A 479 22.59 6.31 -12.24
N PHE A 480 22.68 5.70 -11.05
CA PHE A 480 23.38 6.31 -9.92
C PHE A 480 24.88 6.46 -10.18
N ARG A 481 25.53 5.47 -10.81
CA ARG A 481 26.93 5.59 -11.24
C ARG A 481 27.13 6.73 -12.24
N ALA A 482 26.23 6.85 -13.22
CA ALA A 482 26.29 7.91 -14.23
C ALA A 482 26.07 9.31 -13.62
N GLU A 483 25.11 9.46 -12.70
CA GLU A 483 24.81 10.75 -12.07
C GLU A 483 25.90 11.19 -11.09
N VAL A 484 26.42 10.27 -10.27
CA VAL A 484 27.53 10.55 -9.34
C VAL A 484 28.82 10.93 -10.08
N SER A 485 29.02 10.41 -11.28
CA SER A 485 30.16 10.78 -12.13
C SER A 485 30.11 12.22 -12.65
N LYS A 486 28.96 12.91 -12.58
CA LYS A 486 28.80 14.29 -13.08
C LYS A 486 29.13 15.35 -12.03
N SER A 487 29.02 15.02 -10.75
CA SER A 487 29.17 15.97 -9.63
C SER A 487 30.34 15.60 -8.72
N PRO A 488 31.05 16.59 -8.13
CA PRO A 488 32.03 16.34 -7.08
C PRO A 488 31.40 15.69 -5.84
N ALA A 489 32.17 14.88 -5.11
CA ALA A 489 31.71 14.16 -3.93
C ALA A 489 31.06 15.05 -2.86
N ILE A 490 31.61 16.24 -2.64
CA ILE A 490 31.12 17.18 -1.63
C ILE A 490 29.75 17.77 -1.97
N ASN A 491 29.46 17.96 -3.26
CA ASN A 491 28.19 18.52 -3.73
C ASN A 491 27.04 17.55 -3.47
N TYR A 492 27.30 16.25 -3.53
CA TYR A 492 26.32 15.21 -3.22
C TYR A 492 25.83 15.26 -1.76
N GLN A 493 26.69 15.69 -0.84
CA GLN A 493 26.31 15.88 0.57
C GLN A 493 25.64 17.24 0.81
N GLN A 494 26.12 18.31 0.16
CA GLN A 494 25.60 19.68 0.35
C GLN A 494 24.25 19.91 -0.34
N SER A 495 24.08 19.41 -1.56
CA SER A 495 22.90 19.62 -2.43
C SER A 495 22.14 18.31 -2.71
N ARG A 496 22.00 17.46 -1.69
CA ARG A 496 21.36 16.13 -1.79
C ARG A 496 19.97 16.17 -2.41
N ALA A 497 19.18 17.20 -2.11
CA ALA A 497 17.80 17.30 -2.60
C ALA A 497 17.74 17.44 -4.13
N ASP A 498 18.68 18.19 -4.72
CA ASP A 498 18.73 18.42 -6.15
C ASP A 498 19.26 17.17 -6.87
N GLU A 499 20.32 16.53 -6.35
CA GLU A 499 20.84 15.28 -6.93
C GLU A 499 19.83 14.14 -6.84
N GLN A 500 19.06 14.06 -5.74
CA GLN A 500 17.97 13.09 -5.61
C GLN A 500 16.87 13.34 -6.65
N ARG A 501 16.49 14.61 -6.90
CA ARG A 501 15.44 14.95 -7.88
C ARG A 501 15.86 14.59 -9.31
N LYS A 502 17.13 14.83 -9.67
CA LYS A 502 17.67 14.46 -10.98
C LYS A 502 17.71 12.94 -11.15
N ALA A 503 18.27 12.22 -10.18
CA ALA A 503 18.32 10.76 -10.19
C ALA A 503 16.90 10.15 -10.26
N GLU A 504 15.93 10.69 -9.51
CA GLU A 504 14.53 10.24 -9.58
C GLU A 504 13.93 10.42 -10.98
N ALA A 505 14.16 11.55 -11.64
CA ALA A 505 13.64 11.81 -12.98
C ALA A 505 14.23 10.85 -14.03
N GLU A 506 15.52 10.56 -13.94
CA GLU A 506 16.20 9.63 -14.85
C GLU A 506 15.74 8.19 -14.62
N VAL A 507 15.67 7.74 -13.35
CA VAL A 507 15.14 6.42 -12.99
C VAL A 507 13.68 6.25 -13.42
N ARG A 508 12.83 7.28 -13.25
CA ARG A 508 11.43 7.25 -13.69
C ARG A 508 11.33 7.10 -15.21
N THR A 509 12.19 7.78 -15.97
CA THR A 509 12.18 7.74 -17.43
C THR A 509 12.60 6.37 -17.96
N ASP A 510 13.62 5.76 -17.36
CA ASP A 510 14.09 4.45 -17.81
C ASP A 510 13.13 3.31 -17.45
N LEU A 511 12.67 3.27 -16.18
CA LEU A 511 11.75 2.22 -15.72
C LEU A 511 10.35 2.31 -16.38
N ALA A 512 9.97 3.47 -16.93
CA ALA A 512 8.75 3.61 -17.72
C ALA A 512 8.74 2.73 -18.98
N LYS A 513 9.91 2.43 -19.58
CA LYS A 513 10.03 1.52 -20.75
C LYS A 513 9.61 0.08 -20.41
N TYR A 514 9.78 -0.30 -19.15
CA TYR A 514 9.37 -1.60 -18.60
C TYR A 514 7.95 -1.56 -18.02
N LYS A 515 7.22 -0.45 -18.19
CA LYS A 515 5.84 -0.27 -17.68
C LYS A 515 5.73 -0.33 -16.14
N VAL A 516 6.81 -0.02 -15.44
CA VAL A 516 6.88 0.07 -13.98
C VAL A 516 6.80 1.53 -13.56
N GLU A 517 5.96 1.84 -12.58
CA GLU A 517 5.81 3.20 -12.07
C GLU A 517 6.69 3.40 -10.83
N VAL A 518 7.57 4.39 -10.88
CA VAL A 518 8.45 4.76 -9.76
C VAL A 518 7.78 5.89 -8.97
N VAL A 519 7.42 5.59 -7.72
CA VAL A 519 6.80 6.55 -6.80
C VAL A 519 7.85 7.55 -6.33
N SER A 520 8.97 7.06 -5.80
CA SER A 520 10.05 7.90 -5.30
C SER A 520 11.36 7.13 -5.21
N VAL A 521 12.47 7.81 -5.48
CA VAL A 521 13.84 7.33 -5.21
C VAL A 521 14.47 8.24 -4.17
N MET A 522 14.99 7.66 -3.10
CA MET A 522 15.58 8.39 -1.99
C MET A 522 16.98 7.88 -1.73
N ILE A 523 17.96 8.77 -1.74
CA ILE A 523 19.28 8.50 -1.17
C ILE A 523 19.07 8.51 0.34
N THR A 524 19.51 7.51 1.11
CA THR A 524 19.33 7.47 2.58
C THR A 524 20.59 7.93 3.30
N ASN A 525 21.74 7.36 2.95
CA ASN A 525 23.04 7.67 3.55
C ASN A 525 24.14 7.74 2.49
N ILE A 526 25.14 8.58 2.71
CA ILE A 526 26.30 8.76 1.82
C ILE A 526 27.55 8.61 2.69
N HIS A 527 28.30 7.54 2.45
CA HIS A 527 29.56 7.26 3.13
C HIS A 527 30.71 7.83 2.31
N LEU A 528 31.18 9.01 2.71
CA LEU A 528 32.37 9.65 2.17
C LEU A 528 33.64 9.13 2.87
N PRO A 529 34.77 9.05 2.17
CA PRO A 529 36.05 8.73 2.81
C PRO A 529 36.45 9.81 3.82
N GLU A 530 37.03 9.42 4.97
CA GLU A 530 37.36 10.34 6.07
C GLU A 530 38.37 11.44 5.68
N GLU A 531 39.23 11.18 4.70
CA GLU A 531 40.24 12.13 4.21
C GLU A 531 39.59 13.41 3.63
N LEU A 532 38.47 13.26 2.91
CA LEU A 532 37.72 14.40 2.37
C LEU A 532 37.03 15.21 3.46
N MET A 533 36.55 14.54 4.51
CA MET A 533 35.89 15.22 5.62
C MET A 533 36.87 16.10 6.38
N LYS A 534 38.09 15.60 6.65
CA LYS A 534 39.15 16.38 7.31
C LYS A 534 39.58 17.58 6.49
N THR A 535 39.84 17.40 5.20
CA THR A 535 40.24 18.50 4.31
C THR A 535 39.12 19.55 4.15
N THR A 536 37.86 19.13 4.09
CA THR A 536 36.71 20.05 4.04
C THR A 536 36.52 20.78 5.37
N GLN A 537 36.65 20.09 6.51
CA GLN A 537 36.62 20.72 7.83
C GLN A 537 37.75 21.73 8.00
N GLU A 538 38.96 21.40 7.57
CA GLU A 538 40.12 22.29 7.58
C GLU A 538 39.90 23.49 6.67
N ARG A 539 39.37 23.29 5.46
CA ARG A 539 39.02 24.38 4.53
C ARG A 539 37.97 25.31 5.12
N ASN A 540 36.87 24.77 5.65
CA ASN A 540 35.82 25.56 6.28
C ASN A 540 36.33 26.31 7.51
N LEU A 541 37.18 25.68 8.32
CA LEU A 541 37.83 26.31 9.47
C LEU A 541 38.81 27.42 9.03
N ALA A 542 39.56 27.21 7.95
CA ALA A 542 40.46 28.22 7.39
C ALA A 542 39.66 29.43 6.84
N GLU A 543 38.54 29.19 6.18
CA GLU A 543 37.66 30.24 5.66
C GLU A 543 36.98 31.03 6.80
N GLN A 544 36.50 30.33 7.84
CA GLN A 544 36.03 30.97 9.06
C GLN A 544 37.12 31.79 9.75
N ARG A 545 38.34 31.24 9.90
CA ARG A 545 39.49 31.95 10.46
C ARG A 545 39.84 33.19 9.64
N LYS A 546 39.86 33.10 8.31
CA LYS A 546 40.09 34.23 7.41
C LYS A 546 39.04 35.32 7.62
N SER A 547 37.76 34.96 7.64
CA SER A 547 36.68 35.93 7.89
C SER A 547 36.80 36.60 9.26
N MET A 548 37.26 35.86 10.29
CA MET A 548 37.53 36.40 11.62
C MET A 548 38.74 37.35 11.61
N PHE A 549 39.81 37.03 10.91
CA PHE A 549 40.97 37.91 10.76
C PHE A 549 40.63 39.17 9.98
N ASP A 550 39.86 39.07 8.89
CA ASP A 550 39.40 40.23 8.11
C ASP A 550 38.48 41.12 8.98
N ALA A 551 37.62 40.50 9.80
CA ALA A 551 36.80 41.21 10.78
C ALA A 551 37.66 41.87 11.90
N GLN A 552 38.71 41.21 12.37
CA GLN A 552 39.66 41.78 13.34
C GLN A 552 40.47 42.92 12.74
N GLU A 553 40.97 42.79 11.51
CA GLU A 553 41.72 43.83 10.81
C GLU A 553 40.85 45.07 10.59
N THR A 554 39.60 44.89 10.17
CA THR A 554 38.64 46.00 10.02
C THR A 554 38.30 46.65 11.36
N ALA A 555 38.19 45.88 12.44
CA ALA A 555 38.01 46.41 13.79
C ALA A 555 39.24 47.19 14.30
N GLU A 556 40.46 46.68 14.11
CA GLU A 556 41.70 47.34 14.50
C GLU A 556 41.97 48.60 13.65
N LYS A 557 41.70 48.57 12.34
CA LYS A 557 41.76 49.78 11.49
C LYS A 557 40.83 50.88 12.01
N ARG A 558 39.59 50.53 12.34
CA ARG A 558 38.63 51.47 12.95
C ARG A 558 39.11 52.00 14.31
N ARG A 559 39.78 51.16 15.11
CA ARG A 559 40.37 51.57 16.40
C ARG A 559 41.52 52.57 16.21
N ILE A 560 42.42 52.30 15.27
CA ILE A 560 43.53 53.21 14.91
C ILE A 560 42.96 54.54 14.40
N GLU A 561 41.94 54.53 13.55
CA GLU A 561 41.29 55.74 13.03
C GLU A 561 40.62 56.56 14.15
N LEU A 562 39.93 55.89 15.09
CA LEU A 562 39.39 56.54 16.29
C LEU A 562 40.49 57.16 17.16
N GLU A 563 41.60 56.45 17.40
CA GLU A 563 42.72 56.99 18.16
C GLU A 563 43.42 58.16 17.46
N GLN A 564 43.63 58.08 16.14
CA GLN A 564 44.16 59.19 15.35
C GLN A 564 43.25 60.41 15.40
N THR A 565 41.93 60.20 15.32
CA THR A 565 40.93 61.28 15.43
C THR A 565 40.97 61.90 16.83
N LYS A 566 41.05 61.08 17.89
CA LYS A 566 41.20 61.54 19.28
C LYS A 566 42.51 62.29 19.50
N ALA A 567 43.62 61.83 18.92
CA ALA A 567 44.92 62.49 19.00
C ALA A 567 44.91 63.84 18.29
N LYS A 568 44.30 63.94 17.09
CA LYS A 568 44.10 65.22 16.40
C LYS A 568 43.22 66.19 17.21
N ALA A 569 42.13 65.71 17.81
CA ALA A 569 41.27 66.53 18.67
C ALA A 569 42.00 67.03 19.93
N ASN A 570 42.78 66.18 20.60
CA ASN A 570 43.58 66.55 21.76
C ASN A 570 44.69 67.57 21.40
N ASN A 571 45.33 67.41 20.23
CA ASN A 571 46.30 68.38 19.76
C ASN A 571 45.64 69.73 19.42
N GLN A 572 44.44 69.72 18.83
CA GLN A 572 43.68 70.94 18.58
C GLN A 572 43.27 71.63 19.89
N ALA A 573 42.83 70.87 20.91
CA ALA A 573 42.54 71.42 22.23
C ALA A 573 43.75 72.11 22.86
N ARG A 574 44.94 71.49 22.76
CA ARG A 574 46.19 72.10 23.24
C ARG A 574 46.60 73.37 22.48
N ILE A 575 46.36 73.43 21.17
CA ILE A 575 46.65 74.63 20.37
C ILE A 575 45.74 75.80 20.78
N VAL A 576 44.44 75.53 20.95
CA VAL A 576 43.46 76.54 21.36
C VAL A 576 43.73 77.03 22.79
N GLU A 577 44.13 76.14 23.71
CA GLU A 577 44.53 76.52 25.06
C GLU A 577 45.78 77.42 25.07
N ALA A 578 46.77 77.14 24.22
CA ALA A 578 47.95 77.99 24.06
C ALA A 578 47.62 79.37 23.47
N GLU A 579 46.76 79.45 22.44
CA GLU A 579 46.32 80.73 21.84
C GLU A 579 45.50 81.58 22.83
N THR A 580 44.57 80.96 23.55
CA THR A 580 43.77 81.64 24.57
C THR A 580 44.62 82.11 25.75
N GLY A 581 45.65 81.33 26.14
CA GLY A 581 46.64 81.76 27.13
C GLY A 581 47.42 83.02 26.72
N ILE A 582 47.82 83.12 25.45
CA ILE A 582 48.53 84.30 24.91
C ILE A 582 47.60 85.53 24.92
N THR A 583 46.37 85.40 24.46
CA THR A 583 45.40 86.51 24.44
C THR A 583 45.03 86.99 25.84
N VAL A 584 44.86 86.07 26.81
CA VAL A 584 44.65 86.45 28.21
C VAL A 584 45.85 87.21 28.78
N ALA A 585 47.08 86.78 28.46
CA ALA A 585 48.30 87.48 28.89
C ALA A 585 48.40 88.88 28.29
N GLU A 586 48.06 89.07 27.01
CA GLU A 586 48.01 90.39 26.36
C GLU A 586 46.96 91.31 27.00
N HIS A 587 45.76 90.79 27.30
CA HIS A 587 44.72 91.57 27.97
C HIS A 587 45.11 91.98 29.40
N VAL A 588 45.77 91.08 30.15
CA VAL A 588 46.30 91.39 31.48
C VAL A 588 47.41 92.45 31.41
N ALA A 589 48.29 92.38 30.41
CA ALA A 589 49.32 93.39 30.19
C ALA A 589 48.71 94.76 29.82
N ALA A 590 47.71 94.79 28.93
CA ALA A 590 47.01 96.02 28.55
C ALA A 590 46.22 96.64 29.72
N GLN A 591 45.62 95.81 30.59
CA GLN A 591 45.00 96.30 31.82
C GLN A 591 46.02 96.98 32.75
N LYS A 592 47.19 96.36 32.96
CA LYS A 592 48.26 96.95 33.79
C LYS A 592 48.76 98.30 33.28
N VAL A 593 48.86 98.46 31.95
CA VAL A 593 49.26 99.75 31.34
C VAL A 593 48.19 100.82 31.61
N LYS A 594 46.91 100.50 31.41
CA LYS A 594 45.82 101.45 31.66
C LYS A 594 45.66 101.83 33.14
N THR A 595 45.89 100.89 34.07
CA THR A 595 45.88 101.21 35.51
C THR A 595 47.03 102.14 35.88
N ALA A 596 48.23 101.92 35.34
CA ALA A 596 49.39 102.78 35.59
C ALA A 596 49.21 104.21 35.02
N GLU A 597 48.58 104.35 33.84
CA GLU A 597 48.23 105.67 33.28
C GLU A 597 47.18 106.42 34.11
N GLY A 598 46.20 105.70 34.66
CA GLY A 598 45.19 106.26 35.57
C GLY A 598 45.81 106.80 36.85
N GLU A 599 46.71 106.04 37.48
CA GLU A 599 47.46 106.45 38.67
C GLU A 599 48.37 107.65 38.38
N ALA A 600 49.05 107.67 37.24
CA ALA A 600 49.88 108.81 36.84
C ALA A 600 49.07 110.11 36.66
N LYS A 601 47.87 110.02 36.09
CA LYS A 601 46.95 111.17 35.98
C LYS A 601 46.45 111.64 37.35
N GLN A 602 46.13 110.71 38.25
CA GLN A 602 45.68 111.03 39.59
C GLN A 602 46.75 111.75 40.41
N ILE A 603 48.01 111.30 40.33
CA ILE A 603 49.16 111.92 41.01
C ILE A 603 49.44 113.33 40.46
N ARG A 604 49.32 113.55 39.14
CA ARG A 604 49.49 114.89 38.56
C ARG A 604 48.42 115.86 39.04
N LEU A 605 47.16 115.44 39.04
CA LEU A 605 46.04 116.28 39.45
C LEU A 605 46.12 116.68 40.93
N THR A 606 46.57 115.76 41.80
CA THR A 606 46.76 116.04 43.23
C THR A 606 47.97 116.93 43.51
N ALA A 607 49.05 116.79 42.74
CA ALA A 607 50.21 117.67 42.85
C ALA A 607 49.88 119.11 42.44
N GLU A 608 49.08 119.30 41.40
CA GLU A 608 48.63 120.61 40.91
C GLU A 608 47.68 121.29 41.92
N ALA A 609 46.73 120.54 42.49
CA ALA A 609 45.85 121.03 43.55
C ALA A 609 46.62 121.46 44.83
N ASN A 610 47.66 120.72 45.22
CA ASN A 610 48.51 121.07 46.37
C ASN A 610 49.39 122.30 46.12
N ALA A 611 49.83 122.52 44.88
CA ALA A 611 50.58 123.72 44.49
C ALA A 611 49.71 124.98 44.55
N ASP A 612 48.46 124.89 44.13
CA ASP A 612 47.52 126.01 44.22
C ASP A 612 47.11 126.31 45.67
N ALA A 613 46.92 125.27 46.49
CA ALA A 613 46.66 125.43 47.93
C ALA A 613 47.81 126.13 48.67
N THR A 614 49.06 125.82 48.34
CA THR A 614 50.24 126.46 48.96
C THR A 614 50.46 127.89 48.49
N LYS A 615 50.15 128.23 47.23
CA LYS A 615 50.18 129.62 46.75
C LYS A 615 49.15 130.49 47.47
N LEU A 616 47.91 130.02 47.58
CA LEU A 616 46.82 130.73 48.27
C LEU A 616 47.11 130.93 49.77
N ALA A 617 47.67 129.92 50.43
CA ALA A 617 48.09 130.03 51.83
C ALA A 617 49.24 131.05 52.01
N GLY A 618 50.22 131.06 51.11
CA GLY A 618 51.33 132.02 51.13
C GLY A 618 50.89 133.48 50.95
N GLU A 619 49.92 133.73 50.07
CA GLU A 619 49.33 135.07 49.87
C GLU A 619 48.53 135.55 51.11
N ALA A 620 47.83 134.65 51.79
CA ALA A 620 47.10 134.94 53.03
C ALA A 620 48.05 135.25 54.20
N GLU A 621 49.17 134.53 54.34
CA GLU A 621 50.18 134.83 55.37
C GLU A 621 50.93 136.14 55.10
N ALA A 622 51.23 136.45 53.83
CA ALA A 622 51.89 137.68 53.45
C ALA A 622 51.02 138.91 53.76
N THR A 623 49.72 138.85 53.46
CA THR A 623 48.76 139.91 53.79
C THR A 623 48.57 140.09 55.29
N ALA A 624 48.50 138.99 56.06
CA ALA A 624 48.42 139.04 57.52
C ALA A 624 49.67 139.67 58.15
N LYS A 625 50.88 139.28 57.72
CA LYS A 625 52.13 139.87 58.23
C LYS A 625 52.28 141.33 57.86
N ARG A 626 51.83 141.76 56.68
CA ARG A 626 51.87 143.17 56.27
C ARG A 626 50.97 144.05 57.14
N ALA A 627 49.76 143.56 57.47
CA ALA A 627 48.83 144.27 58.35
C ALA A 627 49.35 144.40 59.78
N VAL A 628 49.98 143.35 60.32
CA VAL A 628 50.62 143.38 61.65
C VAL A 628 51.85 144.31 61.66
N GLY A 629 52.62 144.34 60.56
CA GLY A 629 53.77 145.24 60.39
C GLY A 629 53.37 146.72 60.30
N GLU A 630 52.30 147.04 59.57
CA GLU A 630 51.76 148.41 59.50
C GLU A 630 51.22 148.86 60.88
N ALA A 631 50.50 148.00 61.60
CA ALA A 631 49.97 148.32 62.93
C ALA A 631 51.05 148.51 64.00
N THR A 632 52.13 147.71 63.96
CA THR A 632 53.27 147.85 64.88
C THR A 632 54.10 149.10 64.57
N GLY A 633 54.34 149.41 63.29
CA GLY A 633 55.02 150.64 62.89
C GLY A 633 54.28 151.92 63.31
N ASP A 634 52.94 151.92 63.20
CA ASP A 634 52.11 153.05 63.64
C ASP A 634 52.06 153.20 65.16
N ALA A 635 52.07 152.07 65.89
CA ALA A 635 52.19 152.07 67.35
C ALA A 635 53.54 152.65 67.79
N TYR A 636 54.66 152.23 67.17
CA TYR A 636 56.01 152.74 67.48
C TYR A 636 56.16 154.23 67.18
N LYS A 637 55.57 154.74 66.09
CA LYS A 637 55.55 156.19 65.80
C LYS A 637 54.81 156.98 66.88
N ARG A 638 53.61 156.54 67.28
CA ARG A 638 52.85 157.23 68.34
C ARG A 638 53.52 157.12 69.72
N GLN A 639 54.21 156.02 70.00
CA GLN A 639 54.94 155.82 71.25
C GLN A 639 56.22 156.68 71.32
N ALA A 640 56.89 156.89 70.19
CA ALA A 640 58.06 157.76 70.08
C ALA A 640 57.71 159.26 70.19
N ASP A 641 56.54 159.69 69.69
CA ASP A 641 56.12 161.10 69.75
C ASP A 641 55.62 161.53 71.15
N ALA A 642 55.22 160.60 72.02
CA ALA A 642 54.71 160.90 73.37
C ALA A 642 55.75 160.73 74.51
N MET A 643 56.85 160.00 74.29
CA MET A 643 57.91 159.77 75.27
C MET A 643 59.29 160.02 74.62
N GLY A 644 59.90 161.18 74.89
CA GLY A 644 61.14 161.63 74.25
C GLY A 644 62.32 160.64 74.25
N GLN A 645 63.18 160.78 73.21
CA GLN A 645 64.20 159.86 72.66
C GLN A 645 65.29 159.28 73.59
N GLY A 646 65.28 159.50 74.90
CA GLY A 646 66.29 158.95 75.82
C GLY A 646 65.98 157.57 76.40
N ASN A 647 64.70 157.17 76.49
CA ASN A 647 64.26 156.08 77.38
C ASN A 647 63.65 154.84 76.68
N ILE A 648 63.67 154.75 75.35
CA ILE A 648 63.03 153.65 74.60
C ILE A 648 63.92 152.38 74.53
N ALA A 649 65.24 152.52 74.44
CA ALA A 649 66.15 151.38 74.31
C ALA A 649 66.19 150.44 75.54
N LEU A 650 65.93 150.97 76.74
CA LEU A 650 65.98 150.18 77.98
C LEU A 650 64.69 149.39 78.23
N VAL A 651 63.52 149.94 77.85
CA VAL A 651 62.22 149.26 77.98
C VAL A 651 62.08 148.13 76.97
N GLU A 652 62.58 148.31 75.74
CA GLU A 652 62.49 147.31 74.68
C GLU A 652 63.46 146.13 74.90
N ALA A 653 64.66 146.38 75.44
CA ALA A 653 65.57 145.32 75.88
C ALA A 653 64.97 144.48 77.04
N LEU A 654 64.23 145.10 77.97
CA LEU A 654 63.54 144.39 79.05
C LEU A 654 62.32 143.60 78.57
N LYS A 655 61.60 144.07 77.53
CA LYS A 655 60.44 143.36 76.95
C LYS A 655 60.87 142.14 76.13
N VAL A 656 61.95 142.24 75.36
CA VAL A 656 62.53 141.12 74.60
C VAL A 656 63.04 140.01 75.52
N VAL A 657 63.48 140.33 76.73
CA VAL A 657 63.86 139.33 77.75
C VAL A 657 62.62 138.75 78.48
N GLY A 658 61.49 139.47 78.55
CA GLY A 658 60.25 139.03 79.20
C GLY A 658 59.29 138.21 78.34
N GLU A 659 59.18 138.46 77.03
CA GLU A 659 58.31 137.71 76.11
C GLU A 659 58.95 136.41 75.59
N ALA A 660 60.29 136.29 75.65
CA ALA A 660 61.01 135.07 75.29
C ALA A 660 60.85 133.91 76.28
N GLY A 661 60.07 134.06 77.35
CA GLY A 661 59.72 132.96 78.26
C GLY A 661 60.94 132.20 78.83
N LEU A 662 62.11 132.84 78.90
CA LEU A 662 63.30 132.27 79.49
C LEU A 662 63.22 132.48 81.01
N ARG A 663 62.70 131.47 81.70
CA ARG A 663 62.65 131.41 83.16
C ARG A 663 64.07 131.16 83.68
N ILE A 664 64.82 132.24 83.90
CA ILE A 664 66.11 132.27 84.62
C ILE A 664 65.93 133.15 85.86
N THR A 665 65.57 132.51 86.96
CA THR A 665 66.16 132.81 88.26
C THR A 665 66.76 131.50 88.76
N PRO A 666 68.08 131.44 89.01
CA PRO A 666 68.71 130.34 89.70
C PRO A 666 68.79 130.68 91.19
N ASP A 667 68.24 129.81 92.04
CA ASP A 667 68.66 129.74 93.43
C ASP A 667 69.40 128.42 93.62
N ILE A 668 70.72 128.54 93.51
CA ILE A 668 71.64 127.65 94.19
C ILE A 668 71.76 128.20 95.61
N VAL A 669 71.30 127.45 96.60
CA VAL A 669 71.96 127.45 97.90
C VAL A 669 72.00 126.01 98.41
N ALA A 670 73.22 125.54 98.58
CA ALA A 670 73.57 124.38 99.37
C ALA A 670 73.35 124.65 100.87
N GLY A 671 72.88 123.65 101.62
CA GLY A 671 72.97 123.66 103.07
C GLY A 671 72.15 122.60 103.79
N GLY A 672 72.81 121.55 104.27
CA GLY A 672 72.48 120.94 105.58
C GLY A 672 71.72 119.61 105.60
N ASN A 673 72.36 118.64 106.28
CA ASN A 673 71.90 117.31 106.73
C ASN A 673 71.79 116.21 105.64
N ALA A 674 72.68 115.22 105.55
CA ALA A 674 73.08 114.23 106.55
C ALA A 674 71.89 113.42 107.09
N GLY A 675 71.77 112.16 106.65
CA GLY A 675 70.97 111.13 107.33
C GLY A 675 69.93 110.40 106.46
N GLY A 676 70.35 109.28 105.87
CA GLY A 676 69.46 108.14 105.56
C GLY A 676 68.96 108.04 104.12
N ASP A 677 69.15 106.86 103.54
CA ASP A 677 68.50 106.34 102.34
C ASP A 677 69.08 106.69 100.95
N ALA A 678 69.11 105.66 100.09
CA ALA A 678 70.18 105.40 99.12
C ALA A 678 69.68 105.01 97.71
N GLY A 679 70.52 105.28 96.68
CA GLY A 679 70.67 104.36 95.53
C GLY A 679 70.50 104.88 94.08
N GLY A 680 71.57 105.43 93.49
CA GLY A 680 72.20 105.00 92.22
C GLY A 680 71.57 105.30 90.83
N LEU A 681 72.26 106.13 90.02
CA LEU A 681 72.67 105.92 88.59
C LEU A 681 73.13 107.24 87.93
N GLY A 682 74.39 107.64 88.12
CA GLY A 682 75.04 108.74 87.38
C GLY A 682 76.38 108.27 86.81
N ALA A 683 76.61 108.43 85.50
CA ALA A 683 77.92 108.39 84.83
C ALA A 683 77.84 108.40 83.27
N VAL A 684 76.69 108.14 82.65
CA VAL A 684 76.65 107.81 81.21
C VAL A 684 76.36 109.02 80.29
N LEU A 685 75.69 110.07 80.76
CA LEU A 685 75.11 111.06 79.83
C LEU A 685 76.06 112.18 79.38
N VAL A 686 77.18 112.41 80.10
CA VAL A 686 78.16 113.46 79.74
C VAL A 686 79.22 112.94 78.75
N ALA A 687 79.37 111.62 78.58
CA ALA A 687 80.20 111.04 77.52
C ALA A 687 79.44 110.89 76.18
N LEU A 688 78.10 110.80 76.20
CA LEU A 688 77.30 110.50 75.02
C LEU A 688 77.08 111.71 74.09
N LEU A 689 77.20 112.94 74.60
CA LEU A 689 76.88 114.16 73.86
C LEU A 689 78.09 114.84 73.19
N THR A 690 79.31 114.33 73.37
CA THR A 690 80.54 114.90 72.78
C THR A 690 81.19 114.05 71.69
N GLN A 691 80.81 112.77 71.51
CA GLN A 691 81.32 111.94 70.40
C GLN A 691 80.49 112.05 69.11
N GLN A 692 79.35 112.75 69.15
CA GLN A 692 78.36 112.85 68.06
C GLN A 692 78.60 113.99 67.05
N ILE A 693 79.77 114.64 67.07
CA ILE A 693 80.15 115.73 66.13
C ILE A 693 81.41 115.41 65.30
N ALA A 694 82.07 114.27 65.52
CA ALA A 694 83.25 113.88 64.73
C ALA A 694 82.93 112.76 63.73
N ALA A 695 82.34 113.18 62.60
CA ALA A 695 82.61 112.67 61.25
C ALA A 695 82.50 111.15 61.03
N SER A 696 81.34 110.62 60.65
CA SER A 696 80.78 110.74 59.29
C SER A 696 81.71 110.19 58.19
N GLN A 697 82.00 108.89 58.24
CA GLN A 697 82.41 108.02 57.10
C GLN A 697 82.43 106.55 57.59
N LYS A 698 81.49 105.72 57.13
CA LYS A 698 81.74 104.33 56.64
C LYS A 698 80.43 103.60 56.37
N GLY A 699 80.26 103.27 55.09
CA GLY A 699 79.18 102.45 54.55
C GLY A 699 79.29 100.98 54.94
N THR A 700 78.14 100.35 54.88
CA THR A 700 77.80 98.99 55.27
C THR A 700 77.85 98.07 54.05
N ALA A 701 78.55 96.93 54.15
CA ALA A 701 78.27 95.72 53.37
C ALA A 701 78.95 94.51 54.04
N PRO A 702 78.24 93.39 54.23
CA PRO A 702 78.91 92.10 54.29
C PRO A 702 78.31 91.05 53.34
N ALA A 703 79.19 90.09 53.03
CA ALA A 703 78.97 88.68 52.69
C ALA A 703 78.74 88.30 51.20
N THR A 704 79.87 88.03 50.53
CA THR A 704 79.98 87.11 49.39
C THR A 704 81.05 86.07 49.70
N GLU A 705 80.82 84.86 49.19
CA GLU A 705 81.82 83.95 48.60
C GLU A 705 82.51 82.88 49.46
N ALA A 706 82.16 81.63 49.13
CA ALA A 706 83.07 80.49 49.18
C ALA A 706 82.68 79.49 48.06
N ALA A 707 83.33 79.63 46.90
CA ALA A 707 83.57 78.57 45.93
C ALA A 707 84.99 78.00 46.18
N PRO A 708 85.35 76.82 45.67
CA PRO A 708 86.28 76.80 44.52
C PRO A 708 86.05 75.55 43.64
N ALA A 709 86.66 75.31 42.48
CA ALA A 709 87.64 76.00 41.63
C ALA A 709 87.53 75.34 40.25
N ALA A 710 87.78 76.11 39.19
CA ALA A 710 88.06 75.60 37.86
C ALA A 710 89.58 75.64 37.62
N GLU A 711 90.05 74.55 37.03
CA GLU A 711 91.06 74.44 35.96
C GLU A 711 92.41 75.13 36.09
N GLY A 712 93.46 74.31 35.99
CA GLY A 712 94.83 74.72 35.79
C GLY A 712 95.24 74.74 34.32
N SER A 713 96.27 75.57 34.08
CA SER A 713 97.32 75.54 33.04
C SER A 713 96.84 75.74 31.59
N ASP A 714 97.30 76.72 30.80
CA ASP A 714 98.65 77.26 30.70
C ASP A 714 98.75 78.42 29.69
N ALA A 715 99.72 79.30 29.96
CA ALA A 715 100.59 80.06 29.06
C ALA A 715 100.02 81.00 27.98
N LYS A 716 100.08 82.31 28.27
CA LYS A 716 101.15 83.16 27.71
C LYS A 716 101.54 84.29 28.65
#